data_AF-A0A369XPN7-F1
#
_entry.id   AF-A0A369XPN7-F1
#
_cell.length_a   1.000
_cell.length_b   1.000
_cell.length_c   1.000
_cell.angle_alpha   90.00
_cell.angle_beta   90.00
_cell.angle_gamma   90.00
#
_symmetry.space_group_name_H-M   'P 1'
#
loop_
_entity.id
_entity.type
_entity.pdbx_description
1 polymer ?
#
loop_
_entity_poly.entity_id
_entity_poly.type
_entity_poly.pdbx_seq_one_letter_code
_entity_poly.pdbx_strand_id
1 'polypeptide(L)'
;MANDPKATLPQVRDGTSQSGRILPELDPQHVRVDERTTRDLLAFVQAYARELKYFGIDDPDQAQGDWSGFVGSIDLDLAARYTDEPEKFSPEAASAYARPHFALLLTFLKLLENTRAQLNTLTGRHLEFFYRDVLRMIRKRAVPDQVHVLVELDGRTDALQLPPGTALRAGKDRLGRDLHYRTRNELIASQVQVAQVSSLHTEIRRIGIREASPHQYLVRGTFEAAFVAMLRIALGQPNPGDPLPVPIYAGVPPAKSDVRFENLVTARDLIAIVDSGLGMSIFADFRELMRLKQLRAKSDAGDWQSINGYLTEAGGRHDRAFEIDPMDSSNFEANLAAALNKKLATLFDGLPDVDTVEEAYTAYRDRPEDVKAFLETALSPLTLADFKAMMDVKVLKVDNQWEAINQLLEAAGQRKRNDSAFRLPPAERQAHDFNRKLEAAVASVDEKKFDFPGGIDAYFEAFLAVESYFFMSAENFMFIMSVAAPQNAWTTAEDRDWQKVYEIVGAAHREMIYARRRKVLEKDGKRALHDLLLKVLGLDTIEDDDQALAGLGALGLTKADQQDLADVARTIEPTDWGRVYRILEIAQRNRENFKDPVAEKVEWRNLYAAADARAVLPQPAQAEPEALPRWKTFGCGEQRCAALPVPAPVFGWAMSSPLLALAEGKRTINLTLGFTADPQCFDIEKIRELLAPTDTAPSVPACNPFQVQMSTAKGWIEPQSVEITWNEPAMHYPPPPDVDITKLRALMFRVVLSEDQPPLVPPTLAVHGIETPVPVLRLMLRPIWNEEDSCYVTRYQPLSKLTLIRARLVVDVKGLAGLSIRNDQSNSSITPGIRACAWVGAGRLRSLAEHAPEVSVEGIDPDGFDGQQGLVVDIEL
;
A
#
# COMPACT_ATOMS: atom_id res chain seq x y z
N MET A 1 -13.48 14.34 -60.66
CA MET A 1 -14.37 15.45 -60.25
C MET A 1 -14.70 15.26 -58.79
N ALA A 2 -14.70 16.36 -58.04
CA ALA A 2 -14.54 16.45 -56.59
C ALA A 2 -15.53 15.60 -55.77
N ASN A 3 -15.01 14.77 -54.86
CA ASN A 3 -15.75 14.21 -53.74
C ASN A 3 -15.42 15.00 -52.48
N ASP A 4 -16.42 15.71 -52.01
CA ASP A 4 -16.49 16.44 -50.75
C ASP A 4 -16.35 15.44 -49.57
N PRO A 5 -15.47 15.66 -48.58
CA PRO A 5 -15.31 14.76 -47.46
C PRO A 5 -16.44 15.02 -46.44
N LYS A 6 -17.61 14.42 -46.66
CA LYS A 6 -18.63 14.35 -45.59
C LYS A 6 -18.08 13.51 -44.44
N ALA A 7 -18.06 14.14 -43.27
CA ALA A 7 -17.71 13.58 -41.98
C ALA A 7 -18.16 12.12 -41.85
N THR A 8 -17.18 11.21 -41.94
CA THR A 8 -17.34 9.81 -41.60
C THR A 8 -17.55 9.76 -40.09
N LEU A 9 -18.82 9.63 -39.65
CA LEU A 9 -19.10 9.17 -38.29
C LEU A 9 -18.24 7.92 -38.04
N PRO A 10 -17.57 7.79 -36.88
CA PRO A 10 -16.75 6.63 -36.61
C PRO A 10 -17.65 5.41 -36.72
N GLN A 11 -17.43 4.59 -37.75
CA GLN A 11 -18.00 3.25 -37.79
C GLN A 11 -17.59 2.59 -36.47
N VAL A 12 -18.58 2.29 -35.63
CA VAL A 12 -18.40 1.41 -34.49
C VAL A 12 -17.90 0.10 -35.08
N ARG A 13 -16.58 -0.07 -35.09
CA ARG A 13 -15.95 -1.34 -35.34
C ARG A 13 -16.26 -2.17 -34.11
N ASP A 14 -17.29 -2.99 -34.21
CA ASP A 14 -17.36 -4.18 -33.37
C ASP A 14 -16.00 -4.88 -33.51
N GLY A 15 -15.23 -4.89 -32.41
CA GLY A 15 -13.91 -5.52 -32.33
C GLY A 15 -13.92 -7.03 -32.61
N THR A 16 -15.09 -7.61 -32.90
CA THR A 16 -15.29 -9.02 -33.24
C THR A 16 -15.72 -9.26 -34.69
N SER A 17 -15.88 -8.22 -35.52
CA SER A 17 -16.25 -8.36 -36.93
C SER A 17 -15.15 -9.05 -37.75
N GLN A 18 -15.23 -10.38 -37.88
CA GLN A 18 -14.30 -11.27 -38.59
C GLN A 18 -14.40 -11.24 -40.12
N SER A 19 -15.10 -10.27 -40.72
CA SER A 19 -15.32 -10.23 -42.18
C SER A 19 -14.03 -10.13 -43.00
N GLY A 20 -12.94 -9.62 -42.43
CA GLY A 20 -11.60 -9.60 -43.04
C GLY A 20 -10.71 -10.82 -42.75
N ARG A 21 -11.20 -11.84 -42.04
CA ARG A 21 -10.45 -13.06 -41.66
C ARG A 21 -11.01 -14.34 -42.28
N ILE A 22 -11.79 -14.23 -43.35
CA ILE A 22 -12.19 -15.42 -44.11
C ILE A 22 -10.91 -15.96 -44.77
N LEU A 23 -10.46 -17.12 -44.28
CA LEU A 23 -9.36 -17.87 -44.87
C LEU A 23 -9.70 -18.15 -46.34
N PRO A 24 -8.84 -17.76 -47.31
CA PRO A 24 -9.06 -18.05 -48.73
C PRO A 24 -9.39 -19.52 -48.99
N GLU A 25 -8.84 -20.42 -48.18
CA GLU A 25 -9.03 -21.87 -48.21
C GLU A 25 -10.48 -22.31 -47.92
N LEU A 26 -11.30 -21.46 -47.32
CA LEU A 26 -12.72 -21.71 -47.09
C LEU A 26 -13.60 -21.32 -48.30
N ASP A 27 -13.04 -20.66 -49.32
CA ASP A 27 -13.74 -20.44 -50.59
C ASP A 27 -13.77 -21.76 -51.37
N PRO A 28 -14.96 -22.29 -51.73
CA PRO A 28 -15.08 -23.49 -52.56
C PRO A 28 -14.37 -23.42 -53.92
N GLN A 29 -14.04 -22.21 -54.40
CA GLN A 29 -13.30 -22.00 -55.64
C GLN A 29 -11.78 -21.97 -55.46
N HIS A 30 -11.27 -22.01 -54.22
CA HIS A 30 -9.85 -21.94 -53.91
C HIS A 30 -9.06 -23.13 -54.46
N VAL A 31 -9.60 -24.33 -54.35
CA VAL A 31 -9.03 -25.56 -54.94
C VAL A 31 -9.94 -26.05 -56.04
N ARG A 32 -9.40 -26.17 -57.25
CA ARG A 32 -10.12 -26.74 -58.40
C ARG A 32 -9.66 -28.18 -58.63
N VAL A 33 -10.55 -29.02 -59.15
CA VAL A 33 -10.24 -30.44 -59.43
C VAL A 33 -9.27 -30.57 -60.60
N ASP A 34 -9.39 -29.70 -61.60
CA ASP A 34 -8.48 -29.63 -62.76
C ASP A 34 -8.06 -28.17 -63.04
N GLU A 35 -6.81 -27.85 -62.67
CA GLU A 35 -6.21 -26.52 -62.78
C GLU A 35 -5.44 -26.27 -64.07
N ARG A 36 -5.25 -27.29 -64.92
CA ARG A 36 -4.38 -27.20 -66.12
C ARG A 36 -4.88 -26.13 -67.09
N THR A 37 -4.14 -25.06 -67.34
CA THR A 37 -4.55 -24.06 -68.33
C THR A 37 -4.50 -24.61 -69.77
N THR A 38 -5.08 -23.89 -70.73
CA THR A 38 -4.96 -24.24 -72.16
C THR A 38 -3.50 -24.30 -72.59
N ARG A 39 -2.64 -23.43 -72.02
CA ARG A 39 -1.18 -23.50 -72.18
C ARG A 39 -0.61 -24.82 -71.65
N ASP A 40 -0.98 -25.24 -70.44
CA ASP A 40 -0.47 -26.47 -69.84
C ASP A 40 -0.87 -27.71 -70.65
N LEU A 41 -2.10 -27.72 -71.19
CA LEU A 41 -2.57 -28.76 -72.08
C LEU A 41 -1.80 -28.78 -73.41
N LEU A 42 -1.49 -27.61 -73.97
CA LEU A 42 -0.65 -27.53 -75.17
C LEU A 42 0.79 -27.96 -74.91
N ALA A 43 1.36 -27.61 -73.76
CA ALA A 43 2.68 -28.10 -73.33
C ALA A 43 2.68 -29.62 -73.19
N PHE A 44 1.62 -30.19 -72.62
CA PHE A 44 1.43 -31.64 -72.56
C PHE A 44 1.36 -32.26 -73.96
N VAL A 45 0.60 -31.70 -74.89
CA VAL A 45 0.54 -32.20 -76.28
C VAL A 45 1.90 -32.12 -76.96
N GLN A 46 2.65 -31.03 -76.76
CA GLN A 46 3.99 -30.86 -77.33
C GLN A 46 4.97 -31.93 -76.81
N ALA A 47 4.93 -32.23 -75.52
CA ALA A 47 5.73 -33.30 -74.93
C ALA A 47 5.28 -34.67 -75.46
N TYR A 48 3.98 -34.93 -75.49
CA TYR A 48 3.40 -36.19 -75.95
C TYR A 48 3.72 -36.48 -77.42
N ALA A 49 3.72 -35.45 -78.26
CA ALA A 49 4.01 -35.58 -79.69
C ALA A 49 5.43 -36.10 -79.99
N ARG A 50 6.42 -35.85 -79.11
CA ARG A 50 7.79 -36.37 -79.26
C ARG A 50 7.89 -37.88 -79.03
N GLU A 51 6.99 -38.43 -78.22
CA GLU A 51 6.95 -39.87 -77.94
C GLU A 51 6.25 -40.66 -79.04
N LEU A 52 5.57 -39.98 -79.97
CA LEU A 52 4.85 -40.60 -81.07
C LEU A 52 5.74 -40.65 -82.32
N LYS A 53 5.92 -41.85 -82.88
CA LYS A 53 6.60 -42.03 -84.16
C LYS A 53 5.75 -41.52 -85.33
N TYR A 54 6.36 -40.77 -86.24
CA TYR A 54 5.71 -40.28 -87.45
C TYR A 54 6.01 -41.20 -88.64
N PHE A 55 4.99 -41.56 -89.42
CA PHE A 55 5.11 -42.36 -90.64
C PHE A 55 4.53 -41.54 -91.79
N GLY A 56 5.35 -41.27 -92.82
CA GLY A 56 4.98 -40.41 -93.94
C GLY A 56 4.18 -41.16 -95.01
N ILE A 57 3.54 -40.41 -95.92
CA ILE A 57 2.73 -40.98 -97.01
C ILE A 57 3.60 -41.66 -98.07
N ASP A 58 4.83 -41.19 -98.26
CA ASP A 58 5.75 -41.70 -99.29
C ASP A 58 6.45 -43.02 -98.90
N ASP A 59 6.54 -43.32 -97.59
CA ASP A 59 7.07 -44.58 -97.07
C ASP A 59 6.44 -44.90 -95.70
N PRO A 60 5.27 -45.56 -95.67
CA PRO A 60 4.50 -45.80 -94.46
C PRO A 60 5.07 -46.90 -93.55
N ASP A 61 6.04 -47.69 -94.03
CA ASP A 61 6.63 -48.82 -93.28
C ASP A 61 7.89 -48.41 -92.51
N GLN A 62 8.43 -47.20 -92.73
CA GLN A 62 9.60 -46.68 -92.04
C GLN A 62 9.29 -45.39 -91.27
N ALA A 63 9.67 -45.35 -89.99
CA ALA A 63 9.44 -44.18 -89.15
C ALA A 63 10.34 -43.00 -89.59
N GLN A 64 9.72 -41.87 -89.92
CA GLN A 64 10.34 -40.65 -90.44
C GLN A 64 10.47 -39.57 -89.35
N GLY A 65 10.89 -39.97 -88.14
CA GLY A 65 11.00 -39.09 -86.96
C GLY A 65 9.82 -39.22 -85.99
N ASP A 66 9.46 -38.11 -85.35
CA ASP A 66 8.37 -38.02 -84.37
C ASP A 66 7.29 -37.00 -84.78
N TRP A 67 6.19 -36.93 -84.04
CA TRP A 67 5.11 -35.97 -84.29
C TRP A 67 5.41 -34.55 -83.76
N SER A 68 6.64 -34.22 -83.34
CA SER A 68 6.94 -32.89 -82.78
C SER A 68 6.66 -31.74 -83.77
N GLY A 69 6.75 -32.01 -85.07
CA GLY A 69 6.38 -31.07 -86.14
C GLY A 69 4.89 -30.68 -86.16
N PHE A 70 4.01 -31.48 -85.55
CA PHE A 70 2.56 -31.20 -85.44
C PHE A 70 2.28 -29.91 -84.67
N VAL A 71 2.97 -29.72 -83.54
CA VAL A 71 2.92 -28.48 -82.77
C VAL A 71 3.92 -27.48 -83.36
N GLY A 72 5.14 -27.94 -83.66
CA GLY A 72 6.23 -27.11 -84.15
C GLY A 72 6.82 -26.19 -83.07
N SER A 73 7.67 -25.25 -83.47
CA SER A 73 8.29 -24.24 -82.60
C SER A 73 7.37 -23.01 -82.42
N ILE A 74 6.15 -23.25 -81.94
CA ILE A 74 5.17 -22.19 -81.68
C ILE A 74 5.24 -21.71 -80.23
N ASP A 75 4.81 -20.46 -80.00
CA ASP A 75 4.65 -19.91 -78.66
C ASP A 75 3.32 -20.37 -78.05
N LEU A 76 3.39 -21.13 -76.96
CA LEU A 76 2.22 -21.70 -76.29
C LEU A 76 1.34 -20.64 -75.61
N ASP A 77 1.91 -19.50 -75.17
CA ASP A 77 1.12 -18.40 -74.60
C ASP A 77 0.29 -17.72 -75.69
N LEU A 78 0.89 -17.49 -76.85
CA LEU A 78 0.19 -16.93 -78.01
C LEU A 78 -0.84 -17.90 -78.56
N ALA A 79 -0.57 -19.21 -78.58
CA ALA A 79 -1.54 -20.22 -78.97
C ALA A 79 -2.76 -20.27 -78.02
N ALA A 80 -2.53 -20.17 -76.71
CA ALA A 80 -3.63 -20.08 -75.73
C ALA A 80 -4.47 -18.82 -75.95
N ARG A 81 -3.84 -17.64 -76.12
CA ARG A 81 -4.56 -16.38 -76.41
C ARG A 81 -5.33 -16.44 -77.73
N TYR A 82 -4.74 -17.02 -78.78
CA TYR A 82 -5.40 -17.19 -80.07
C TYR A 82 -6.63 -18.09 -79.96
N THR A 83 -6.62 -19.06 -79.04
CA THR A 83 -7.79 -19.93 -78.78
C THR A 83 -8.96 -19.16 -78.17
N ASP A 84 -8.67 -18.17 -77.32
CA ASP A 84 -9.69 -17.37 -76.63
C ASP A 84 -10.19 -16.17 -77.45
N GLU A 85 -9.29 -15.51 -78.18
CA GLU A 85 -9.55 -14.23 -78.85
C GLU A 85 -8.92 -14.22 -80.27
N PRO A 86 -9.30 -15.15 -81.17
CA PRO A 86 -8.67 -15.28 -82.49
C PRO A 86 -8.80 -14.02 -83.36
N GLU A 87 -9.87 -13.24 -83.19
CA GLU A 87 -10.14 -12.00 -83.93
C GLU A 87 -9.15 -10.86 -83.64
N LYS A 88 -8.38 -10.95 -82.55
CA LYS A 88 -7.38 -9.93 -82.18
C LYS A 88 -6.03 -10.13 -82.86
N PHE A 89 -5.84 -11.23 -83.59
CA PHE A 89 -4.59 -11.54 -84.29
C PHE A 89 -4.63 -11.04 -85.74
N SER A 90 -3.54 -10.43 -86.21
CA SER A 90 -3.41 -10.09 -87.63
C SER A 90 -3.30 -11.38 -88.48
N PRO A 91 -3.66 -11.36 -89.77
CA PRO A 91 -3.55 -12.52 -90.64
C PRO A 91 -2.13 -13.14 -90.66
N GLU A 92 -1.09 -12.31 -90.60
CA GLU A 92 0.30 -12.74 -90.56
C GLU A 92 0.64 -13.45 -89.24
N ALA A 93 0.21 -12.88 -88.12
CA ALA A 93 0.43 -13.44 -86.78
C ALA A 93 -0.40 -14.72 -86.53
N ALA A 94 -1.59 -14.81 -87.14
CA ALA A 94 -2.48 -15.96 -87.01
C ALA A 94 -2.02 -17.17 -87.85
N SER A 95 -1.27 -16.96 -88.93
CA SER A 95 -0.90 -18.00 -89.91
C SER A 95 -0.29 -19.26 -89.27
N ALA A 96 0.58 -19.10 -88.25
CA ALA A 96 1.20 -20.22 -87.54
C ALA A 96 0.21 -21.06 -86.71
N TYR A 97 -0.85 -20.44 -86.19
CA TYR A 97 -1.87 -21.05 -85.33
C TYR A 97 -3.11 -21.49 -86.11
N ALA A 98 -3.38 -20.87 -87.25
CA ALA A 98 -4.50 -21.15 -88.15
C ALA A 98 -4.28 -22.37 -89.06
N ARG A 99 -3.14 -23.06 -88.95
CA ARG A 99 -2.89 -24.33 -89.67
C ARG A 99 -4.03 -25.30 -89.36
N PRO A 100 -4.69 -25.93 -90.37
CA PRO A 100 -5.94 -26.66 -90.16
C PRO A 100 -5.91 -27.70 -89.04
N HIS A 101 -4.83 -28.47 -88.95
CA HIS A 101 -4.65 -29.49 -87.91
C HIS A 101 -4.47 -28.88 -86.50
N PHE A 102 -3.79 -27.74 -86.40
CA PHE A 102 -3.53 -27.08 -85.13
C PHE A 102 -4.76 -26.29 -84.66
N ALA A 103 -5.45 -25.59 -85.56
CA ALA A 103 -6.72 -24.94 -85.26
C ALA A 103 -7.79 -25.94 -84.78
N LEU A 104 -7.81 -27.15 -85.34
CA LEU A 104 -8.67 -28.24 -84.85
C LEU A 104 -8.33 -28.64 -83.41
N LEU A 105 -7.04 -28.77 -83.07
CA LEU A 105 -6.60 -29.04 -81.70
C LEU A 105 -7.01 -27.90 -80.76
N LEU A 106 -6.78 -26.64 -81.13
CA LEU A 106 -7.16 -25.49 -80.30
C LEU A 106 -8.67 -25.45 -80.06
N THR A 107 -9.46 -25.73 -81.10
CA THR A 107 -10.92 -25.84 -80.99
C THR A 107 -11.33 -26.97 -80.04
N PHE A 108 -10.66 -28.13 -80.12
CA PHE A 108 -10.90 -29.24 -79.17
C PHE A 108 -10.60 -28.82 -77.72
N LEU A 109 -9.47 -28.16 -77.47
CA LEU A 109 -9.11 -27.66 -76.14
C LEU A 109 -10.14 -26.64 -75.64
N LYS A 110 -10.64 -25.76 -76.53
CA LYS A 110 -11.69 -24.80 -76.18
C LYS A 110 -12.99 -25.48 -75.76
N LEU A 111 -13.38 -26.55 -76.45
CA LEU A 111 -14.56 -27.35 -76.07
C LEU A 111 -14.35 -28.09 -74.74
N LEU A 112 -13.13 -28.56 -74.48
CA LEU A 112 -12.77 -29.26 -73.25
C LEU A 112 -12.91 -28.36 -72.00
N GLU A 113 -12.76 -27.03 -72.15
CA GLU A 113 -12.97 -26.07 -71.05
C GLU A 113 -14.36 -26.19 -70.42
N ASN A 114 -15.40 -26.48 -71.20
CA ASN A 114 -16.77 -26.63 -70.66
C ASN A 114 -16.87 -27.80 -69.68
N THR A 115 -16.29 -28.94 -70.03
CA THR A 115 -16.27 -30.12 -69.16
C THR A 115 -15.44 -29.87 -67.92
N ARG A 116 -14.31 -29.17 -68.05
CA ARG A 116 -13.45 -28.78 -66.93
C ARG A 116 -14.15 -27.80 -65.99
N ALA A 117 -14.87 -26.81 -66.53
CA ALA A 117 -15.67 -25.88 -65.75
C ALA A 117 -16.72 -26.62 -64.91
N GLN A 118 -17.43 -27.59 -65.51
CA GLN A 118 -18.38 -28.43 -64.79
C GLN A 118 -17.71 -29.30 -63.72
N LEU A 119 -16.58 -29.94 -64.04
CA LEU A 119 -15.82 -30.76 -63.10
C LEU A 119 -15.37 -29.93 -61.88
N ASN A 120 -14.92 -28.71 -62.11
CA ASN A 120 -14.47 -27.79 -61.06
C ASN A 120 -15.60 -27.27 -60.17
N THR A 121 -16.88 -27.53 -60.48
CA THR A 121 -17.99 -27.28 -59.52
C THR A 121 -18.17 -28.39 -58.48
N LEU A 122 -17.47 -29.51 -58.61
CA LEU A 122 -17.64 -30.68 -57.73
C LEU A 122 -17.30 -30.36 -56.26
N THR A 123 -16.23 -29.59 -56.01
CA THR A 123 -15.80 -29.21 -54.66
C THR A 123 -16.87 -28.43 -53.91
N GLY A 124 -17.44 -27.40 -54.55
CA GLY A 124 -18.54 -26.62 -53.97
C GLY A 124 -19.81 -27.43 -53.72
N ARG A 125 -20.21 -28.28 -54.68
CA ARG A 125 -21.38 -29.16 -54.51
C ARG A 125 -21.18 -30.19 -53.41
N HIS A 126 -19.99 -30.77 -53.30
CA HIS A 126 -19.66 -31.73 -52.25
C HIS A 126 -19.68 -31.07 -50.86
N LEU A 127 -19.10 -29.87 -50.72
CA LEU A 127 -19.18 -29.11 -49.47
C LEU A 127 -20.63 -28.78 -49.09
N GLU A 128 -21.44 -28.33 -50.06
CA GLU A 128 -22.85 -28.04 -49.82
C GLU A 128 -23.62 -29.28 -49.37
N PHE A 129 -23.43 -30.42 -50.06
CA PHE A 129 -24.02 -31.71 -49.69
C PHE A 129 -23.58 -32.15 -48.29
N PHE A 130 -22.28 -32.11 -47.99
CA PHE A 130 -21.76 -32.55 -46.70
C PHE A 130 -22.31 -31.70 -45.54
N TYR A 131 -22.28 -30.37 -45.68
CA TYR A 131 -22.75 -29.49 -44.61
C TYR A 131 -24.28 -29.46 -44.48
N ARG A 132 -25.04 -29.49 -45.58
CA ARG A 132 -26.50 -29.37 -45.54
C ARG A 132 -27.23 -30.70 -45.42
N ASP A 133 -26.79 -31.74 -46.11
CA ASP A 133 -27.55 -32.99 -46.19
C ASP A 133 -27.03 -34.04 -45.21
N VAL A 134 -25.70 -34.16 -45.07
CA VAL A 134 -25.07 -35.09 -44.11
C VAL A 134 -25.11 -34.52 -42.69
N LEU A 135 -24.52 -33.33 -42.48
CA LEU A 135 -24.44 -32.69 -41.17
C LEU A 135 -25.71 -31.91 -40.78
N ARG A 136 -26.64 -31.70 -41.72
CA ARG A 136 -27.92 -30.99 -41.49
C ARG A 136 -27.76 -29.61 -40.86
N MET A 137 -26.68 -28.92 -41.21
CA MET A 137 -26.44 -27.56 -40.74
C MET A 137 -27.44 -26.60 -41.36
N ILE A 138 -28.08 -25.79 -40.51
CA ILE A 138 -29.04 -24.77 -40.93
C ILE A 138 -28.30 -23.42 -40.99
N ARG A 139 -28.48 -22.67 -42.08
CA ARG A 139 -27.97 -21.29 -42.17
C ARG A 139 -28.57 -20.47 -41.03
N LYS A 140 -27.72 -19.79 -40.26
CA LYS A 140 -28.18 -18.89 -39.20
C LYS A 140 -29.11 -17.83 -39.80
N ARG A 141 -30.21 -17.54 -39.10
CA ARG A 141 -31.14 -16.47 -39.48
C ARG A 141 -30.44 -15.11 -39.36
N ALA A 142 -30.89 -14.14 -40.15
CA ALA A 142 -30.45 -12.76 -40.01
C ALA A 142 -30.80 -12.24 -38.61
N VAL A 143 -29.83 -11.60 -37.95
CA VAL A 143 -30.04 -10.89 -36.69
C VAL A 143 -30.33 -9.43 -37.05
N PRO A 144 -31.41 -8.81 -36.54
CA PRO A 144 -31.70 -7.41 -36.80
C PRO A 144 -30.58 -6.50 -36.29
N ASP A 145 -30.23 -5.48 -37.08
CA ASP A 145 -29.27 -4.46 -36.70
C ASP A 145 -29.79 -3.65 -35.50
N GLN A 146 -28.88 -3.12 -34.70
CA GLN A 146 -29.19 -2.25 -33.55
C GLN A 146 -28.44 -0.93 -33.71
N VAL A 147 -29.13 0.17 -33.40
CA VAL A 147 -28.56 1.52 -33.45
C VAL A 147 -28.92 2.29 -32.19
N HIS A 148 -28.01 3.14 -31.73
CA HIS A 148 -28.29 4.12 -30.68
C HIS A 148 -28.80 5.41 -31.30
N VAL A 149 -29.83 6.01 -30.71
CA VAL A 149 -30.45 7.25 -31.18
C VAL A 149 -30.40 8.26 -30.04
N LEU A 150 -29.93 9.46 -30.34
CA LEU A 150 -29.98 10.61 -29.44
C LEU A 150 -31.25 11.40 -29.74
N VAL A 151 -31.97 11.79 -28.70
CA VAL A 151 -33.22 12.56 -28.79
C VAL A 151 -32.96 13.92 -28.19
N GLU A 152 -33.03 14.95 -29.03
CA GLU A 152 -32.93 16.35 -28.61
C GLU A 152 -34.33 16.97 -28.66
N LEU A 153 -34.73 17.63 -27.58
CA LEU A 153 -35.99 18.36 -27.51
C LEU A 153 -35.81 19.77 -28.05
N ASP A 154 -36.89 20.35 -28.58
CA ASP A 154 -36.92 21.78 -28.85
C ASP A 154 -37.00 22.56 -27.52
N GLY A 155 -36.58 23.83 -27.54
CA GLY A 155 -36.57 24.68 -26.33
C GLY A 155 -37.96 25.02 -25.77
N ARG A 156 -39.04 24.43 -26.31
CA ARG A 156 -40.43 24.62 -25.87
C ARG A 156 -40.95 23.47 -25.02
N THR A 157 -40.26 22.32 -25.04
CA THR A 157 -40.70 21.09 -24.39
C THR A 157 -39.67 20.69 -23.33
N ASP A 158 -40.08 20.65 -22.06
CA ASP A 158 -39.15 20.34 -20.96
C ASP A 158 -38.80 18.84 -20.89
N ALA A 159 -39.78 17.98 -21.18
CA ALA A 159 -39.61 16.53 -21.21
C ALA A 159 -40.56 15.84 -22.20
N LEU A 160 -40.11 14.72 -22.79
CA LEU A 160 -40.90 13.87 -23.68
C LEU A 160 -40.70 12.40 -23.32
N GLN A 161 -41.80 11.69 -23.10
CA GLN A 161 -41.79 10.24 -22.88
C GLN A 161 -41.92 9.50 -24.22
N LEU A 162 -40.96 8.63 -24.51
CA LEU A 162 -40.93 7.73 -25.65
C LEU A 162 -41.13 6.29 -25.15
N PRO A 163 -42.33 5.69 -25.32
CA PRO A 163 -42.58 4.34 -24.87
C PRO A 163 -41.78 3.30 -25.68
N PRO A 164 -41.59 2.09 -25.13
CA PRO A 164 -41.00 0.99 -25.89
C PRO A 164 -41.87 0.65 -27.10
N GLY A 165 -41.23 0.29 -28.21
CA GLY A 165 -41.89 -0.03 -29.48
C GLY A 165 -42.12 1.17 -30.40
N THR A 166 -41.74 2.39 -29.99
CA THR A 166 -41.85 3.60 -30.82
C THR A 166 -41.09 3.42 -32.13
N ALA A 167 -41.79 3.57 -33.26
CA ALA A 167 -41.22 3.32 -34.58
C ALA A 167 -40.42 4.53 -35.07
N LEU A 168 -39.16 4.31 -35.42
CA LEU A 168 -38.22 5.30 -35.96
C LEU A 168 -37.91 4.96 -37.42
N ARG A 169 -38.16 5.89 -38.34
CA ARG A 169 -37.90 5.69 -39.78
C ARG A 169 -36.43 5.93 -40.10
N ALA A 170 -35.78 4.98 -40.76
CA ALA A 170 -34.35 5.00 -41.08
C ALA A 170 -34.07 4.92 -42.58
N GLY A 171 -34.83 5.68 -43.38
CA GLY A 171 -34.67 5.72 -44.84
C GLY A 171 -35.11 4.42 -45.53
N LYS A 172 -34.45 4.07 -46.63
CA LYS A 172 -34.76 2.89 -47.46
C LYS A 172 -33.54 1.99 -47.64
N ASP A 173 -33.78 0.69 -47.77
CA ASP A 173 -32.74 -0.29 -48.10
C ASP A 173 -32.30 -0.20 -49.57
N ARG A 174 -31.26 -0.97 -49.92
CA ARG A 174 -30.74 -1.12 -51.30
C ARG A 174 -31.73 -1.68 -52.32
N LEU A 175 -32.88 -2.20 -51.86
CA LEU A 175 -33.99 -2.67 -52.70
C LEU A 175 -35.17 -1.66 -52.71
N GLY A 176 -35.01 -0.48 -52.11
CA GLY A 176 -36.01 0.59 -52.07
C GLY A 176 -37.10 0.44 -51.01
N ARG A 177 -36.97 -0.50 -50.06
CA ARG A 177 -37.97 -0.76 -48.99
C ARG A 177 -37.68 0.09 -47.75
N ASP A 178 -38.71 0.62 -47.10
CA ASP A 178 -38.55 1.44 -45.90
C ASP A 178 -37.98 0.63 -44.72
N LEU A 179 -36.99 1.22 -44.03
CA LEU A 179 -36.38 0.67 -42.83
C LEU A 179 -37.02 1.31 -41.59
N HIS A 180 -37.48 0.47 -40.67
CA HIS A 180 -38.06 0.88 -39.40
C HIS A 180 -37.29 0.26 -38.24
N TYR A 181 -36.81 1.11 -37.33
CA TYR A 181 -36.33 0.69 -36.02
C TYR A 181 -37.43 0.87 -34.99
N ARG A 182 -37.35 0.15 -33.88
CA ARG A 182 -38.24 0.34 -32.73
C ARG A 182 -37.41 0.55 -31.49
N THR A 183 -37.81 1.49 -30.64
CA THR A 183 -37.22 1.65 -29.31
C THR A 183 -37.45 0.36 -28.51
N ARG A 184 -36.41 -0.12 -27.82
CA ARG A 184 -36.55 -1.32 -26.95
C ARG A 184 -37.08 -0.97 -25.58
N ASN A 185 -36.60 0.14 -25.03
CA ASN A 185 -36.89 0.60 -23.69
C ASN A 185 -37.66 1.92 -23.76
N GLU A 186 -38.35 2.24 -22.69
CA GLU A 186 -38.85 3.58 -22.45
C GLU A 186 -37.68 4.57 -22.31
N LEU A 187 -37.84 5.77 -22.83
CA LEU A 187 -36.93 6.89 -22.66
C LEU A 187 -37.72 8.14 -22.28
N ILE A 188 -37.34 8.79 -21.18
CA ILE A 188 -37.81 10.13 -20.85
C ILE A 188 -36.70 11.09 -21.29
N ALA A 189 -36.88 11.71 -22.46
CA ALA A 189 -35.96 12.73 -22.96
C ALA A 189 -36.20 14.05 -22.22
N SER A 190 -35.15 14.81 -21.95
CA SER A 190 -35.19 16.13 -21.30
C SER A 190 -34.23 17.09 -22.02
N GLN A 191 -34.24 18.37 -21.63
CA GLN A 191 -33.29 19.38 -22.14
C GLN A 191 -31.88 19.28 -21.53
N VAL A 192 -31.62 18.30 -20.65
CA VAL A 192 -30.30 18.11 -20.03
C VAL A 192 -29.30 17.65 -21.10
N GLN A 193 -28.20 18.40 -21.22
CA GLN A 193 -27.11 18.09 -22.13
C GLN A 193 -25.80 17.91 -21.37
N VAL A 194 -24.94 17.05 -21.89
CA VAL A 194 -23.56 16.94 -21.41
C VAL A 194 -22.79 18.17 -21.89
N ALA A 195 -22.66 19.18 -21.03
CA ALA A 195 -21.97 20.43 -21.35
C ALA A 195 -20.46 20.21 -21.58
N GLN A 196 -19.84 19.36 -20.77
CA GLN A 196 -18.40 19.07 -20.84
C GLN A 196 -18.10 17.68 -20.29
N VAL A 197 -17.09 17.02 -20.85
CA VAL A 197 -16.51 15.78 -20.31
C VAL A 197 -15.04 16.04 -20.00
N SER A 198 -14.70 16.01 -18.73
CA SER A 198 -13.34 16.18 -18.22
C SER A 198 -12.85 14.87 -17.61
N SER A 199 -11.54 14.62 -17.62
CA SER A 199 -10.95 13.45 -16.97
C SER A 199 -9.80 13.84 -16.07
N LEU A 200 -9.71 13.19 -14.91
CA LEU A 200 -8.60 13.29 -13.98
C LEU A 200 -8.04 11.88 -13.75
N HIS A 201 -6.75 11.68 -14.05
CA HIS A 201 -6.05 10.45 -13.76
C HIS A 201 -4.92 10.71 -12.76
N THR A 202 -5.00 10.06 -11.60
CA THR A 202 -3.97 10.06 -10.57
C THR A 202 -3.13 8.79 -10.70
N GLU A 203 -1.84 8.93 -10.97
CA GLU A 203 -0.88 7.83 -10.85
C GLU A 203 -0.50 7.67 -9.37
N ILE A 204 -1.11 6.68 -8.73
CA ILE A 204 -0.86 6.30 -7.34
C ILE A 204 -0.04 5.02 -7.34
N ARG A 205 1.20 5.10 -6.84
CA ARG A 205 2.03 3.93 -6.59
C ARG A 205 1.76 3.45 -5.16
N ARG A 206 1.40 2.19 -5.04
CA ARG A 206 1.22 1.50 -3.77
C ARG A 206 2.39 0.55 -3.60
N ILE A 207 3.19 0.76 -2.56
CA ILE A 207 4.36 -0.05 -2.25
C ILE A 207 4.07 -0.79 -0.94
N GLY A 208 3.78 -2.07 -1.03
CA GLY A 208 3.69 -2.95 0.13
C GLY A 208 5.04 -3.56 0.50
N ILE A 209 5.02 -4.41 1.52
CA ILE A 209 6.22 -5.14 1.98
C ILE A 209 6.80 -6.04 0.88
N ARG A 210 5.97 -6.59 0.00
CA ARG A 210 6.41 -7.48 -1.07
C ARG A 210 7.14 -6.68 -2.15
N GLU A 211 6.56 -5.56 -2.57
CA GLU A 211 7.12 -4.68 -3.59
C GLU A 211 8.41 -4.01 -3.12
N ALA A 212 8.53 -3.69 -1.83
CA ALA A 212 9.75 -3.14 -1.25
C ALA A 212 10.82 -4.19 -0.95
N SER A 213 10.51 -5.49 -1.04
CA SER A 213 11.44 -6.55 -0.68
C SER A 213 12.53 -6.77 -1.73
N PRO A 214 13.72 -7.28 -1.32
CA PRO A 214 14.76 -7.68 -2.25
C PRO A 214 14.28 -8.72 -3.27
N HIS A 215 13.31 -9.55 -2.89
CA HIS A 215 12.79 -10.61 -3.75
C HIS A 215 12.04 -10.09 -5.00
N GLN A 216 11.44 -8.90 -4.95
CA GLN A 216 10.74 -8.30 -6.09
C GLN A 216 11.51 -7.19 -6.82
N TYR A 217 12.70 -6.81 -6.34
CA TYR A 217 13.66 -5.92 -7.02
C TYR A 217 13.05 -4.68 -7.72
N LEU A 218 12.09 -4.00 -7.07
CA LEU A 218 11.49 -2.76 -7.59
C LEU A 218 12.24 -1.48 -7.18
N VAL A 219 13.27 -1.60 -6.33
CA VAL A 219 14.14 -0.49 -5.92
C VAL A 219 15.53 -0.75 -6.50
N ARG A 220 16.04 0.16 -7.33
CA ARG A 220 17.47 0.14 -7.73
C ARG A 220 18.31 0.33 -6.47
N GLY A 221 19.04 -0.69 -6.04
CA GLY A 221 19.81 -0.67 -4.79
C GLY A 221 20.44 -2.02 -4.45
N THR A 222 21.13 -2.12 -3.31
CA THR A 222 21.67 -3.40 -2.80
C THR A 222 20.58 -4.22 -2.11
N PHE A 223 20.81 -5.52 -1.96
CA PHE A 223 19.89 -6.42 -1.25
C PHE A 223 19.59 -5.92 0.17
N GLU A 224 20.61 -5.47 0.89
CA GLU A 224 20.53 -4.96 2.25
C GLU A 224 19.63 -3.72 2.34
N ALA A 225 19.76 -2.80 1.38
CA ALA A 225 18.95 -1.60 1.31
C ALA A 225 17.47 -1.93 1.07
N ALA A 226 17.17 -2.89 0.19
CA ALA A 226 15.81 -3.35 -0.06
C ALA A 226 15.21 -4.07 1.16
N PHE A 227 16.01 -4.85 1.91
CA PHE A 227 15.52 -5.49 3.14
C PHE A 227 15.17 -4.46 4.23
N VAL A 228 16.02 -3.45 4.42
CA VAL A 228 15.71 -2.33 5.32
C VAL A 228 14.50 -1.55 4.83
N ALA A 229 14.35 -1.33 3.51
CA ALA A 229 13.18 -0.66 2.94
C ALA A 229 11.87 -1.42 3.24
N MET A 230 11.86 -2.75 3.08
CA MET A 230 10.73 -3.59 3.47
C MET A 230 10.36 -3.41 4.95
N LEU A 231 11.35 -3.42 5.85
CA LEU A 231 11.11 -3.17 7.27
C LEU A 231 10.63 -1.74 7.53
N ARG A 232 11.10 -0.73 6.80
CA ARG A 232 10.58 0.65 6.88
C ARG A 232 9.11 0.72 6.45
N ILE A 233 8.69 -0.01 5.42
CA ILE A 233 7.27 -0.10 5.04
C ILE A 233 6.45 -0.68 6.20
N ALA A 234 6.93 -1.71 6.87
CA ALA A 234 6.19 -2.38 7.95
C ALA A 234 6.25 -1.65 9.30
N LEU A 235 7.42 -1.16 9.71
CA LEU A 235 7.71 -0.72 11.08
C LEU A 235 8.20 0.73 11.16
N GLY A 236 8.33 1.40 10.01
CA GLY A 236 8.72 2.81 9.92
C GLY A 236 7.75 3.72 10.66
N GLN A 237 8.27 4.80 11.25
CA GLN A 237 7.50 5.71 12.07
C GLN A 237 7.70 7.18 11.66
N PRO A 238 6.63 8.00 11.66
CA PRO A 238 5.26 7.66 12.10
C PRO A 238 4.43 6.85 11.10
N ASN A 239 4.75 6.88 9.79
CA ASN A 239 3.98 6.22 8.73
C ASN A 239 4.80 5.12 8.01
N PRO A 240 4.14 4.17 7.30
CA PRO A 240 4.81 3.21 6.44
C PRO A 240 5.81 3.86 5.46
N GLY A 241 7.05 3.39 5.49
CA GLY A 241 8.16 3.87 4.65
C GLY A 241 9.03 4.95 5.30
N ASP A 242 8.58 5.56 6.40
CA ASP A 242 9.41 6.47 7.20
C ASP A 242 10.60 5.70 7.84
N PRO A 243 11.63 6.38 8.38
CA PRO A 243 12.74 5.71 9.06
C PRO A 243 12.28 4.80 10.21
N LEU A 244 13.05 3.74 10.46
CA LEU A 244 12.82 2.88 11.61
C LEU A 244 13.19 3.63 12.91
N PRO A 245 12.47 3.41 14.03
CA PRO A 245 12.79 4.04 15.31
C PRO A 245 14.20 3.72 15.78
N VAL A 246 14.80 4.59 16.57
CA VAL A 246 16.11 4.33 17.18
C VAL A 246 16.04 4.56 18.69
N PRO A 247 16.65 3.69 19.51
CA PRO A 247 17.42 2.49 19.12
C PRO A 247 16.58 1.19 19.04
N ILE A 248 17.13 0.13 18.44
CA ILE A 248 16.58 -1.25 18.46
C ILE A 248 16.61 -1.79 19.89
N TYR A 249 17.79 -1.71 20.51
CA TYR A 249 18.05 -1.96 21.92
C TYR A 249 19.17 -1.02 22.37
N ALA A 250 19.42 -0.92 23.67
CA ALA A 250 20.36 0.06 24.22
C ALA A 250 21.70 0.13 23.44
N GLY A 251 21.94 1.27 22.77
CA GLY A 251 23.16 1.56 22.01
C GLY A 251 23.19 1.14 20.54
N VAL A 252 22.16 0.45 20.01
CA VAL A 252 22.18 -0.08 18.63
C VAL A 252 20.96 0.37 17.82
N PRO A 253 21.12 1.22 16.78
CA PRO A 253 22.29 2.08 16.55
C PRO A 253 22.39 3.20 17.60
N PRO A 254 23.51 3.95 17.64
CA PRO A 254 23.64 5.14 18.48
C PRO A 254 22.52 6.16 18.21
N ALA A 255 22.14 6.92 19.24
CA ALA A 255 21.12 7.95 19.12
C ALA A 255 21.41 8.91 17.94
N LYS A 256 20.36 9.33 17.23
CA LYS A 256 20.42 10.18 16.02
C LYS A 256 21.10 9.55 14.79
N SER A 257 21.27 8.22 14.78
CA SER A 257 21.65 7.48 13.57
C SER A 257 20.44 6.85 12.91
N ASP A 258 20.57 6.40 11.65
CA ASP A 258 19.57 5.57 10.99
C ASP A 258 19.84 4.08 11.23
N VAL A 259 18.79 3.27 11.25
CA VAL A 259 18.92 1.81 11.27
C VAL A 259 19.39 1.31 9.91
N ARG A 260 20.55 0.67 9.90
CA ARG A 260 21.14 0.00 8.73
C ARG A 260 21.10 -1.51 8.89
N PHE A 261 21.35 -2.23 7.80
CA PHE A 261 21.35 -3.69 7.80
C PHE A 261 22.35 -4.29 8.80
N GLU A 262 23.52 -3.68 8.97
CA GLU A 262 24.52 -4.08 9.97
C GLU A 262 23.97 -4.06 11.40
N ASN A 263 23.07 -3.12 11.73
CA ASN A 263 22.43 -3.08 13.05
C ASN A 263 21.44 -4.24 13.23
N LEU A 264 20.76 -4.66 12.15
CA LEU A 264 19.89 -5.85 12.17
C LEU A 264 20.72 -7.12 12.38
N VAL A 265 21.90 -7.21 11.77
CA VAL A 265 22.87 -8.29 12.00
C VAL A 265 23.34 -8.28 13.46
N THR A 266 23.64 -7.11 14.04
CA THR A 266 24.02 -7.02 15.46
C THR A 266 22.87 -7.46 16.38
N ALA A 267 21.62 -7.13 16.06
CA ALA A 267 20.45 -7.62 16.81
C ALA A 267 20.25 -9.14 16.66
N ARG A 268 20.48 -9.70 15.47
CA ARG A 268 20.47 -11.15 15.24
C ARG A 268 21.53 -11.86 16.09
N ASP A 269 22.74 -11.32 16.08
CA ASP A 269 23.87 -11.90 16.81
C ASP A 269 23.64 -11.84 18.32
N LEU A 270 23.01 -10.76 18.82
CA LEU A 270 22.54 -10.68 20.21
C LEU A 270 21.59 -11.83 20.56
N ILE A 271 20.56 -12.08 19.74
CA ILE A 271 19.61 -13.18 19.96
C ILE A 271 20.30 -14.55 19.85
N ALA A 272 21.26 -14.71 18.94
CA ALA A 272 21.98 -15.96 18.74
C ALA A 272 22.84 -16.39 19.94
N ILE A 273 23.21 -15.46 20.84
CA ILE A 273 23.95 -15.77 22.08
C ILE A 273 23.18 -16.76 22.97
N VAL A 274 21.85 -16.81 22.92
CA VAL A 274 21.06 -17.81 23.69
C VAL A 274 21.45 -19.23 23.29
N ASP A 275 21.63 -19.49 22.00
CA ASP A 275 22.03 -20.81 21.51
C ASP A 275 23.54 -21.02 21.66
N SER A 276 24.35 -20.12 21.08
CA SER A 276 25.81 -20.29 21.02
C SER A 276 26.51 -20.07 22.36
N GLY A 277 26.06 -19.08 23.14
CA GLY A 277 26.68 -18.70 24.41
C GLY A 277 26.14 -19.52 25.59
N LEU A 278 24.82 -19.70 25.67
CA LEU A 278 24.14 -20.35 26.80
C LEU A 278 23.80 -21.82 26.55
N GLY A 279 23.80 -22.32 25.31
CA GLY A 279 23.42 -23.71 25.00
C GLY A 279 21.90 -23.94 25.02
N MET A 280 21.11 -22.90 24.79
CA MET A 280 19.65 -22.95 24.81
C MET A 280 19.07 -22.69 23.41
N SER A 281 19.02 -23.72 22.57
CA SER A 281 18.47 -23.61 21.20
C SER A 281 16.98 -23.29 21.13
N ILE A 282 16.24 -23.56 22.20
CA ILE A 282 14.81 -23.26 22.33
C ILE A 282 14.65 -21.98 23.17
N PHE A 283 14.27 -20.86 22.56
CA PHE A 283 14.13 -19.60 23.29
C PHE A 283 13.03 -19.63 24.37
N ALA A 284 12.06 -20.55 24.29
CA ALA A 284 11.09 -20.77 25.36
C ALA A 284 11.76 -21.25 26.66
N ASP A 285 12.77 -22.12 26.58
CA ASP A 285 13.54 -22.60 27.74
C ASP A 285 14.27 -21.41 28.41
N PHE A 286 14.83 -20.52 27.60
CA PHE A 286 15.51 -19.32 28.10
C PHE A 286 14.55 -18.34 28.78
N ARG A 287 13.37 -18.09 28.18
CA ARG A 287 12.33 -17.26 28.82
C ARG A 287 11.85 -17.88 30.13
N GLU A 288 11.68 -19.19 30.19
CA GLU A 288 11.28 -19.88 31.43
C GLU A 288 12.36 -19.80 32.51
N LEU A 289 13.64 -19.98 32.15
CA LEU A 289 14.76 -19.79 33.07
C LEU A 289 14.75 -18.38 33.69
N MET A 290 14.59 -17.35 32.85
CA MET A 290 14.56 -15.96 33.30
C MET A 290 13.30 -15.65 34.13
N ARG A 291 12.15 -16.23 33.77
CA ARG A 291 10.91 -16.13 34.56
C ARG A 291 11.09 -16.73 35.95
N LEU A 292 11.68 -17.92 36.06
CA LEU A 292 11.96 -18.59 37.34
C LEU A 292 12.95 -17.79 38.19
N LYS A 293 14.02 -17.26 37.57
CA LYS A 293 14.98 -16.36 38.24
C LYS A 293 14.29 -15.12 38.82
N GLN A 294 13.48 -14.43 38.03
CA GLN A 294 12.75 -13.24 38.47
C GLN A 294 11.72 -13.57 39.55
N LEU A 295 11.03 -14.71 39.42
CA LEU A 295 10.06 -15.18 40.41
C LEU A 295 10.72 -15.46 41.77
N ARG A 296 11.88 -16.11 41.78
CA ARG A 296 12.71 -16.28 42.98
C ARG A 296 13.15 -14.92 43.51
N ALA A 297 13.80 -14.09 42.72
CA ALA A 297 14.24 -12.76 43.18
C ALA A 297 13.11 -11.94 43.84
N LYS A 298 11.87 -12.06 43.35
CA LYS A 298 10.69 -11.36 43.90
C LYS A 298 10.10 -12.02 45.16
N SER A 299 10.06 -13.35 45.22
CA SER A 299 9.25 -14.07 46.22
C SER A 299 10.09 -14.74 47.32
N ASP A 300 11.40 -14.92 47.09
CA ASP A 300 12.26 -15.74 47.94
C ASP A 300 12.30 -15.23 49.39
N ALA A 301 12.48 -13.93 49.59
CA ALA A 301 12.46 -13.34 50.93
C ALA A 301 11.13 -13.55 51.66
N GLY A 302 9.99 -13.44 50.96
CA GLY A 302 8.66 -13.64 51.55
C GLY A 302 8.34 -15.10 51.83
N ASP A 303 8.78 -16.02 50.95
CA ASP A 303 8.65 -17.45 51.16
C ASP A 303 9.48 -17.90 52.37
N TRP A 304 10.73 -17.44 52.49
CA TRP A 304 11.58 -17.71 53.64
C TRP A 304 11.07 -17.05 54.92
N GLN A 305 10.54 -15.84 54.86
CA GLN A 305 9.88 -15.20 56.01
C GLN A 305 8.67 -16.03 56.47
N SER A 306 7.89 -16.59 55.54
CA SER A 306 6.75 -17.46 55.86
C SER A 306 7.20 -18.75 56.54
N ILE A 307 8.22 -19.42 55.98
CA ILE A 307 8.82 -20.65 56.54
C ILE A 307 9.35 -20.36 57.96
N ASN A 308 10.13 -19.30 58.12
CA ASN A 308 10.72 -18.92 59.40
C ASN A 308 9.66 -18.45 60.41
N GLY A 309 8.52 -17.93 59.96
CA GLY A 309 7.38 -17.61 60.81
C GLY A 309 6.83 -18.84 61.54
N TYR A 310 6.61 -19.95 60.81
CA TYR A 310 6.18 -21.22 61.40
C TYR A 310 7.23 -21.77 62.39
N LEU A 311 8.51 -21.69 62.03
CA LEU A 311 9.61 -22.14 62.89
C LEU A 311 9.76 -21.29 64.15
N THR A 312 9.60 -19.97 64.04
CA THR A 312 9.66 -19.04 65.19
C THR A 312 8.50 -19.27 66.15
N GLU A 313 7.29 -19.49 65.62
CA GLU A 313 6.14 -19.83 66.45
C GLU A 313 6.34 -21.17 67.18
N ALA A 314 6.88 -22.18 66.50
CA ALA A 314 7.18 -23.47 67.10
C ALA A 314 8.26 -23.35 68.20
N GLY A 315 9.38 -22.68 67.94
CA GLY A 315 10.44 -22.47 68.93
C GLY A 315 9.98 -21.64 70.13
N GLY A 316 9.11 -20.64 69.89
CA GLY A 316 8.46 -19.80 70.89
C GLY A 316 7.65 -20.57 71.95
N ARG A 317 7.18 -21.78 71.60
CA ARG A 317 6.41 -22.65 72.52
C ARG A 317 7.29 -23.30 73.60
N HIS A 318 8.61 -23.36 73.41
CA HIS A 318 9.55 -23.87 74.41
C HIS A 318 10.53 -22.81 74.93
N ASP A 319 10.90 -21.82 74.11
CA ASP A 319 11.68 -20.65 74.52
C ASP A 319 11.02 -19.37 74.02
N ARG A 320 10.48 -18.56 74.95
CA ARG A 320 9.80 -17.29 74.63
C ARG A 320 10.71 -16.24 73.99
N ALA A 321 12.04 -16.41 74.07
CA ALA A 321 13.02 -15.53 73.43
C ALA A 321 13.60 -16.14 72.14
N PHE A 322 13.03 -17.23 71.62
CA PHE A 322 13.49 -17.86 70.39
C PHE A 322 13.32 -16.93 69.19
N GLU A 323 14.43 -16.63 68.52
CA GLU A 323 14.46 -15.90 67.25
C GLU A 323 15.44 -16.60 66.29
N ILE A 324 15.11 -16.60 65.00
CA ILE A 324 15.99 -17.09 63.95
C ILE A 324 16.97 -15.98 63.57
N ASP A 325 18.26 -16.31 63.49
CA ASP A 325 19.28 -15.37 63.01
C ASP A 325 18.95 -14.95 61.56
N PRO A 326 18.79 -13.64 61.27
CA PRO A 326 18.61 -13.15 59.91
C PRO A 326 19.67 -13.64 58.92
N MET A 327 20.90 -13.87 59.37
CA MET A 327 22.01 -14.36 58.53
C MET A 327 21.88 -15.83 58.14
N ASP A 328 21.18 -16.64 58.94
CA ASP A 328 20.89 -18.05 58.68
C ASP A 328 19.45 -18.29 58.21
N SER A 329 18.73 -17.22 57.83
CA SER A 329 17.31 -17.27 57.49
C SER A 329 16.93 -18.24 56.35
N SER A 330 17.86 -18.65 55.50
CA SER A 330 17.62 -19.65 54.43
C SER A 330 18.18 -21.05 54.74
N ASN A 331 18.78 -21.25 55.92
CA ASN A 331 19.29 -22.55 56.36
C ASN A 331 18.19 -23.35 57.05
N PHE A 332 17.31 -23.96 56.24
CA PHE A 332 16.13 -24.68 56.73
C PHE A 332 16.45 -25.73 57.79
N GLU A 333 17.44 -26.60 57.55
CA GLU A 333 17.77 -27.69 58.48
C GLU A 333 18.26 -27.17 59.83
N ALA A 334 19.15 -26.17 59.84
CA ALA A 334 19.62 -25.57 61.08
C ALA A 334 18.47 -24.88 61.85
N ASN A 335 17.62 -24.14 61.14
CA ASN A 335 16.49 -23.43 61.74
C ASN A 335 15.43 -24.38 62.28
N LEU A 336 15.15 -25.48 61.57
CA LEU A 336 14.22 -26.51 62.01
C LEU A 336 14.76 -27.27 63.23
N ALA A 337 16.04 -27.66 63.23
CA ALA A 337 16.66 -28.31 64.38
C ALA A 337 16.62 -27.42 65.63
N ALA A 338 16.88 -26.12 65.45
CA ALA A 338 16.82 -25.12 66.52
C ALA A 338 15.39 -24.93 67.04
N ALA A 339 14.40 -24.78 66.15
CA ALA A 339 12.99 -24.61 66.51
C ALA A 339 12.40 -25.82 67.24
N LEU A 340 12.83 -27.04 66.87
CA LEU A 340 12.39 -28.27 67.51
C LEU A 340 13.17 -28.62 68.78
N ASN A 341 14.33 -27.99 69.00
CA ASN A 341 15.32 -28.38 70.02
C ASN A 341 15.64 -29.88 69.99
N LYS A 342 15.80 -30.43 68.77
CA LYS A 342 16.00 -31.87 68.50
C LYS A 342 17.07 -32.05 67.44
N LYS A 343 17.71 -33.23 67.43
CA LYS A 343 18.65 -33.62 66.38
C LYS A 343 17.89 -34.18 65.19
N LEU A 344 18.01 -33.54 64.03
CA LEU A 344 17.37 -33.98 62.78
C LEU A 344 17.77 -35.40 62.36
N ALA A 345 19.05 -35.76 62.53
CA ALA A 345 19.59 -37.06 62.11
C ALA A 345 18.97 -38.28 62.78
N THR A 346 18.27 -38.11 63.89
CA THR A 346 17.56 -39.19 64.62
C THR A 346 16.08 -38.88 64.78
N LEU A 347 15.57 -37.87 64.07
CA LEU A 347 14.22 -37.34 64.27
C LEU A 347 13.14 -38.31 63.80
N PHE A 348 13.46 -39.11 62.77
CA PHE A 348 12.55 -40.05 62.13
C PHE A 348 12.91 -41.52 62.40
N ASP A 349 13.82 -41.78 63.35
CA ASP A 349 14.20 -43.14 63.79
C ASP A 349 12.96 -43.90 64.29
N GLY A 350 12.40 -44.77 63.44
CA GLY A 350 11.16 -45.49 63.70
C GLY A 350 10.16 -45.48 62.54
N LEU A 351 10.37 -44.65 61.51
CA LEU A 351 9.64 -44.70 60.25
C LEU A 351 10.46 -45.45 59.18
N PRO A 352 9.89 -46.46 58.49
CA PRO A 352 10.58 -47.13 57.40
C PRO A 352 10.67 -46.23 56.16
N ASP A 353 11.87 -46.18 55.58
CA ASP A 353 12.22 -45.45 54.35
C ASP A 353 12.02 -43.91 54.46
N VAL A 354 12.27 -43.34 55.65
CA VAL A 354 12.17 -41.90 55.91
C VAL A 354 13.39 -41.46 56.72
N ASP A 355 14.38 -40.87 56.04
CA ASP A 355 15.62 -40.39 56.64
C ASP A 355 15.69 -38.85 56.68
N THR A 356 14.90 -38.18 55.84
CA THR A 356 14.88 -36.70 55.70
C THR A 356 13.52 -36.08 56.01
N VAL A 357 13.51 -34.77 56.24
CA VAL A 357 12.28 -34.00 56.52
C VAL A 357 11.37 -33.97 55.28
N GLU A 358 11.96 -33.93 54.09
CA GLU A 358 11.29 -33.98 52.79
C GLU A 358 10.64 -35.34 52.54
N GLU A 359 11.30 -36.44 52.88
CA GLU A 359 10.73 -37.79 52.84
C GLU A 359 9.61 -37.94 53.87
N ALA A 360 9.75 -37.34 55.06
CA ALA A 360 8.70 -37.33 56.07
C ALA A 360 7.46 -36.56 55.59
N TYR A 361 7.63 -35.42 54.91
CA TYR A 361 6.55 -34.68 54.28
C TYR A 361 5.89 -35.48 53.15
N THR A 362 6.69 -36.16 52.31
CA THR A 362 6.19 -37.02 51.23
C THR A 362 5.39 -38.20 51.79
N ALA A 363 5.92 -38.90 52.80
CA ALA A 363 5.23 -39.98 53.48
C ALA A 363 3.94 -39.50 54.15
N TYR A 364 3.94 -38.31 54.75
CA TYR A 364 2.72 -37.72 55.33
C TYR A 364 1.67 -37.36 54.28
N ARG A 365 2.07 -36.89 53.10
CA ARG A 365 1.15 -36.59 52.00
C ARG A 365 0.55 -37.84 51.38
N ASP A 366 1.36 -38.88 51.22
CA ASP A 366 0.98 -40.08 50.45
C ASP A 366 0.33 -41.15 51.34
N ARG A 367 0.72 -41.27 52.61
CA ARG A 367 0.21 -42.24 53.61
C ARG A 367 -0.01 -41.59 54.99
N PRO A 368 -0.90 -40.59 55.11
CA PRO A 368 -1.05 -39.80 56.34
C PRO A 368 -1.39 -40.65 57.58
N GLU A 369 -2.29 -41.63 57.46
CA GLU A 369 -2.75 -42.45 58.59
C GLU A 369 -1.64 -43.29 59.22
N ASP A 370 -0.62 -43.69 58.44
CA ASP A 370 0.46 -44.56 58.90
C ASP A 370 1.52 -43.80 59.70
N VAL A 371 1.75 -42.53 59.38
CA VAL A 371 2.86 -41.75 59.91
C VAL A 371 2.42 -40.63 60.85
N LYS A 372 1.12 -40.26 60.85
CA LYS A 372 0.59 -39.12 61.61
C LYS A 372 0.92 -39.14 63.10
N ALA A 373 0.60 -40.23 63.80
CA ALA A 373 0.83 -40.31 65.25
C ALA A 373 2.32 -40.21 65.61
N PHE A 374 3.19 -40.77 64.77
CA PHE A 374 4.63 -40.66 64.94
C PHE A 374 5.11 -39.23 64.69
N LEU A 375 4.70 -38.61 63.57
CA LEU A 375 5.12 -37.26 63.21
C LEU A 375 4.60 -36.20 64.18
N GLU A 376 3.40 -36.35 64.77
CA GLU A 376 2.91 -35.47 65.84
C GLU A 376 3.86 -35.44 67.04
N THR A 377 4.44 -36.59 67.38
CA THR A 377 5.40 -36.70 68.50
C THR A 377 6.79 -36.21 68.10
N ALA A 378 7.25 -36.61 66.91
CA ALA A 378 8.58 -36.27 66.40
C ALA A 378 8.72 -34.76 66.15
N LEU A 379 7.71 -34.11 65.58
CA LEU A 379 7.74 -32.69 65.19
C LEU A 379 7.27 -31.73 66.29
N SER A 380 6.73 -32.20 67.42
CA SER A 380 6.39 -31.31 68.55
C SER A 380 7.62 -30.47 68.95
N PRO A 381 7.49 -29.13 69.09
CA PRO A 381 6.25 -28.35 69.25
C PRO A 381 5.59 -27.84 67.95
N LEU A 382 6.13 -28.11 66.76
CA LEU A 382 5.52 -27.77 65.48
C LEU A 382 4.29 -28.65 65.24
N THR A 383 3.11 -28.06 64.99
CA THR A 383 1.92 -28.89 64.69
C THR A 383 2.03 -29.53 63.32
N LEU A 384 1.34 -30.64 63.07
CA LEU A 384 1.30 -31.22 61.72
C LEU A 384 0.66 -30.30 60.67
N ALA A 385 -0.27 -29.44 61.08
CA ALA A 385 -0.87 -28.44 60.19
C ALA A 385 0.17 -27.39 59.77
N ASP A 386 0.92 -26.86 60.74
CA ASP A 386 1.98 -25.89 60.51
C ASP A 386 3.14 -26.51 59.73
N PHE A 387 3.51 -27.76 60.05
CA PHE A 387 4.50 -28.53 59.31
C PHE A 387 4.10 -28.71 57.85
N LYS A 388 2.85 -29.12 57.59
CA LYS A 388 2.35 -29.25 56.21
C LYS A 388 2.38 -27.89 55.50
N ALA A 389 1.85 -26.82 56.10
CA ALA A 389 1.80 -25.51 55.48
C ALA A 389 3.20 -24.93 55.18
N MET A 390 4.14 -25.11 56.11
CA MET A 390 5.54 -24.74 55.93
C MET A 390 6.20 -25.54 54.80
N MET A 391 6.04 -26.86 54.79
CA MET A 391 6.61 -27.74 53.77
C MET A 391 5.96 -27.55 52.40
N ASP A 392 4.67 -27.19 52.33
CA ASP A 392 4.03 -26.81 51.07
C ASP A 392 4.72 -25.59 50.45
N VAL A 393 5.15 -24.60 51.26
CA VAL A 393 5.92 -23.46 50.74
C VAL A 393 7.33 -23.90 50.34
N LYS A 394 8.04 -24.60 51.21
CA LYS A 394 9.43 -25.03 50.94
C LYS A 394 9.53 -25.91 49.69
N VAL A 395 8.79 -27.03 49.66
CA VAL A 395 8.92 -28.04 48.61
C VAL A 395 8.22 -27.58 47.33
N LEU A 396 6.96 -27.17 47.42
CA LEU A 396 6.16 -26.92 46.21
C LEU A 396 6.50 -25.60 45.52
N LYS A 397 7.06 -24.62 46.25
CA LYS A 397 7.49 -23.34 45.68
C LYS A 397 9.00 -23.22 45.58
N VAL A 398 9.73 -23.28 46.69
CA VAL A 398 11.17 -22.96 46.70
C VAL A 398 11.96 -24.06 45.99
N ASP A 399 11.91 -25.29 46.48
CA ASP A 399 12.71 -26.41 45.99
C ASP A 399 12.33 -26.76 44.53
N ASN A 400 11.03 -26.84 44.21
CA ASN A 400 10.57 -27.10 42.85
C ASN A 400 11.03 -26.04 41.83
N GLN A 401 11.02 -24.76 42.20
CA GLN A 401 11.47 -23.69 41.29
C GLN A 401 12.99 -23.74 41.09
N TRP A 402 13.76 -24.02 42.15
CA TRP A 402 15.21 -24.20 42.04
C TRP A 402 15.60 -25.47 41.29
N GLU A 403 14.84 -26.55 41.43
CA GLU A 403 15.04 -27.79 40.68
C GLU A 403 14.73 -27.59 39.19
N ALA A 404 13.68 -26.84 38.85
CA ALA A 404 13.41 -26.44 37.46
C ALA A 404 14.55 -25.60 36.86
N ILE A 405 15.10 -24.65 37.64
CA ILE A 405 16.31 -23.90 37.24
C ILE A 405 17.50 -24.85 37.01
N ASN A 406 17.73 -25.80 37.91
CA ASN A 406 18.81 -26.78 37.77
C ASN A 406 18.64 -27.59 36.47
N GLN A 407 17.44 -28.10 36.18
CA GLN A 407 17.17 -28.90 34.98
C GLN A 407 17.41 -28.12 33.69
N LEU A 408 16.95 -26.87 33.62
CA LEU A 408 17.17 -26.00 32.46
C LEU A 408 18.67 -25.71 32.25
N LEU A 409 19.39 -25.41 33.32
CA LEU A 409 20.83 -25.14 33.27
C LEU A 409 21.66 -26.39 32.95
N GLU A 410 21.27 -27.56 33.45
CA GLU A 410 21.92 -28.83 33.12
C GLU A 410 21.68 -29.22 31.66
N ALA A 411 20.46 -29.08 31.15
CA ALA A 411 20.16 -29.30 29.74
C ALA A 411 20.99 -28.37 28.85
N ALA A 412 21.12 -27.10 29.24
CA ALA A 412 21.96 -26.13 28.54
C ALA A 412 23.44 -26.52 28.58
N GLY A 413 23.94 -26.93 29.75
CA GLY A 413 25.31 -27.39 29.94
C GLY A 413 25.65 -28.68 29.20
N GLN A 414 24.69 -29.61 29.07
CA GLN A 414 24.81 -30.83 28.27
C GLN A 414 25.00 -30.49 26.79
N ARG A 415 24.18 -29.57 26.26
CA ARG A 415 24.30 -29.12 24.86
C ARG A 415 25.62 -28.40 24.62
N LYS A 416 26.00 -27.46 25.51
CA LYS A 416 27.24 -26.69 25.38
C LYS A 416 28.50 -27.57 25.35
N ARG A 417 28.51 -28.65 26.14
CA ARG A 417 29.65 -29.58 26.23
C ARG A 417 29.55 -30.77 25.28
N ASN A 418 28.42 -30.91 24.58
CA ASN A 418 28.04 -32.14 23.88
C ASN A 418 28.17 -33.40 24.78
N ASP A 419 27.77 -33.26 26.05
CA ASP A 419 27.87 -34.29 27.08
C ASP A 419 26.51 -34.49 27.75
N SER A 420 25.78 -35.54 27.33
CA SER A 420 24.47 -35.89 27.89
C SER A 420 24.48 -36.28 29.37
N ALA A 421 25.65 -36.64 29.92
CA ALA A 421 25.79 -37.02 31.32
C ALA A 421 26.03 -35.82 32.26
N PHE A 422 26.25 -34.63 31.71
CA PHE A 422 26.53 -33.43 32.51
C PHE A 422 25.43 -33.16 33.54
N ARG A 423 25.89 -32.86 34.76
CA ARG A 423 25.10 -32.38 35.91
C ARG A 423 25.87 -31.24 36.56
N LEU A 424 25.15 -30.32 37.19
CA LEU A 424 25.76 -29.28 38.02
C LEU A 424 26.54 -29.94 39.17
N PRO A 425 27.73 -29.42 39.53
CA PRO A 425 28.46 -29.99 40.65
C PRO A 425 27.62 -29.90 41.94
N PRO A 426 27.75 -30.84 42.90
CA PRO A 426 26.84 -30.94 44.03
C PRO A 426 26.69 -29.67 44.86
N ALA A 427 27.78 -28.92 45.07
CA ALA A 427 27.77 -27.68 45.84
C ALA A 427 26.97 -26.56 45.12
N GLU A 428 27.16 -26.40 43.81
CA GLU A 428 26.45 -25.45 42.97
C GLU A 428 24.98 -25.84 42.79
N ARG A 429 24.69 -27.14 42.67
CA ARG A 429 23.34 -27.67 42.56
C ARG A 429 22.50 -27.39 43.82
N GLN A 430 23.10 -27.43 45.01
CA GLN A 430 22.44 -27.13 46.28
C GLN A 430 22.36 -25.63 46.62
N ALA A 431 23.24 -24.80 46.06
CA ALA A 431 23.24 -23.36 46.34
C ALA A 431 21.96 -22.66 45.85
N HIS A 432 21.43 -21.68 46.60
CA HIS A 432 20.37 -20.77 46.14
C HIS A 432 20.96 -19.53 45.41
N ASP A 433 21.98 -19.73 44.59
CA ASP A 433 22.66 -18.69 43.82
C ASP A 433 22.56 -18.99 42.32
N PHE A 434 21.68 -18.26 41.64
CA PHE A 434 21.46 -18.40 40.20
C PHE A 434 22.73 -18.14 39.38
N ASN A 435 23.50 -17.12 39.72
CA ASN A 435 24.66 -16.71 38.93
C ASN A 435 25.76 -17.76 39.02
N ARG A 436 25.97 -18.32 40.22
CA ARG A 436 26.92 -19.41 40.43
C ARG A 436 26.53 -20.67 39.66
N LYS A 437 25.23 -21.02 39.64
CA LYS A 437 24.72 -22.15 38.82
C LYS A 437 24.90 -21.90 37.33
N LEU A 438 24.56 -20.70 36.86
CA LEU A 438 24.71 -20.33 35.45
C LEU A 438 26.18 -20.40 35.02
N GLU A 439 27.09 -19.88 35.84
CA GLU A 439 28.53 -19.95 35.58
C GLU A 439 29.01 -21.41 35.47
N ALA A 440 28.60 -22.27 36.41
CA ALA A 440 28.93 -23.70 36.37
C ALA A 440 28.32 -24.42 35.16
N ALA A 441 27.09 -24.09 34.78
CA ALA A 441 26.43 -24.66 33.61
C ALA A 441 27.08 -24.23 32.29
N VAL A 442 27.56 -23.00 32.20
CA VAL A 442 28.01 -22.38 30.95
C VAL A 442 29.55 -22.38 30.82
N ALA A 443 30.32 -22.70 31.86
CA ALA A 443 31.78 -22.83 31.78
C ALA A 443 32.21 -24.06 30.97
N SER A 444 32.54 -23.90 29.67
CA SER A 444 33.26 -24.94 28.92
C SER A 444 34.77 -24.81 29.16
N VAL A 445 35.51 -25.88 28.87
CA VAL A 445 36.96 -25.98 29.14
C VAL A 445 37.79 -25.04 28.25
N ASP A 446 37.23 -24.54 27.14
CA ASP A 446 37.96 -23.77 26.11
C ASP A 446 37.29 -22.44 25.66
N GLU A 447 36.11 -22.07 26.17
CA GLU A 447 35.46 -20.78 25.81
C GLU A 447 35.14 -19.90 27.02
N LYS A 448 35.29 -18.58 26.81
CA LYS A 448 35.09 -17.51 27.78
C LYS A 448 33.74 -17.64 28.51
N LYS A 449 33.75 -17.22 29.79
CA LYS A 449 32.54 -16.99 30.60
C LYS A 449 31.53 -16.16 29.79
N PHE A 450 30.23 -16.37 30.04
CA PHE A 450 29.20 -15.47 29.53
C PHE A 450 29.50 -14.04 30.00
N ASP A 451 29.88 -13.18 29.05
CA ASP A 451 30.39 -11.83 29.31
C ASP A 451 29.52 -10.82 28.55
N PHE A 452 28.37 -10.50 29.15
CA PHE A 452 27.49 -9.45 28.67
C PHE A 452 27.50 -8.29 29.68
N PRO A 453 27.65 -7.03 29.24
CA PRO A 453 27.61 -5.88 30.14
C PRO A 453 26.31 -5.81 30.95
N GLY A 454 26.41 -5.83 32.28
CA GLY A 454 25.24 -5.89 33.16
C GLY A 454 24.68 -7.29 33.41
N GLY A 455 25.39 -8.34 32.97
CA GLY A 455 25.07 -9.73 33.24
C GLY A 455 23.85 -10.24 32.46
N ILE A 456 23.32 -11.38 32.90
CA ILE A 456 22.22 -12.07 32.22
C ILE A 456 20.91 -11.28 32.22
N ASP A 457 20.69 -10.43 33.23
CA ASP A 457 19.48 -9.60 33.32
C ASP A 457 19.50 -8.50 32.26
N ALA A 458 20.60 -7.76 32.13
CA ALA A 458 20.75 -6.74 31.08
C ALA A 458 20.68 -7.36 29.68
N TYR A 459 21.21 -8.58 29.52
CA TYR A 459 21.08 -9.33 28.28
C TYR A 459 19.62 -9.69 27.97
N PHE A 460 18.88 -10.17 28.96
CA PHE A 460 17.47 -10.51 28.79
C PHE A 460 16.61 -9.28 28.48
N GLU A 461 16.90 -8.13 29.09
CA GLU A 461 16.27 -6.85 28.74
C GLU A 461 16.57 -6.46 27.28
N ALA A 462 17.82 -6.63 26.82
CA ALA A 462 18.18 -6.37 25.43
C ALA A 462 17.50 -7.36 24.46
N PHE A 463 17.37 -8.63 24.85
CA PHE A 463 16.62 -9.66 24.11
C PHE A 463 15.15 -9.26 23.95
N LEU A 464 14.48 -8.90 25.06
CA LEU A 464 13.08 -8.45 25.05
C LEU A 464 12.90 -7.13 24.29
N ALA A 465 13.90 -6.24 24.30
CA ALA A 465 13.88 -5.00 23.54
C ALA A 465 13.84 -5.28 22.02
N VAL A 466 14.58 -6.27 21.52
CA VAL A 466 14.52 -6.67 20.11
C VAL A 466 13.12 -7.18 19.74
N GLU A 467 12.53 -8.06 20.56
CA GLU A 467 11.17 -8.57 20.31
C GLU A 467 10.13 -7.43 20.29
N SER A 468 10.23 -6.55 21.28
CA SER A 468 9.33 -5.39 21.43
C SER A 468 9.49 -4.40 20.30
N TYR A 469 10.70 -4.22 19.79
CA TYR A 469 11.02 -3.30 18.70
C TYR A 469 10.44 -3.78 17.36
N PHE A 470 10.62 -5.07 17.05
CA PHE A 470 10.15 -5.64 15.79
C PHE A 470 8.70 -6.14 15.86
N PHE A 471 8.06 -6.12 17.03
CA PHE A 471 6.70 -6.63 17.25
C PHE A 471 6.53 -8.08 16.77
N MET A 472 7.58 -8.89 16.93
CA MET A 472 7.61 -10.30 16.57
C MET A 472 8.49 -11.06 17.57
N SER A 473 8.25 -12.36 17.71
CA SER A 473 9.07 -13.23 18.53
C SER A 473 10.50 -13.35 18.00
N ALA A 474 11.47 -13.58 18.88
CA ALA A 474 12.87 -13.83 18.54
C ALA A 474 13.04 -14.94 17.48
N GLU A 475 12.21 -15.99 17.51
CA GLU A 475 12.18 -17.10 16.54
C GLU A 475 11.86 -16.60 15.13
N ASN A 476 10.82 -15.77 15.00
CA ASN A 476 10.42 -15.12 13.76
C ASN A 476 11.47 -14.12 13.27
N PHE A 477 12.07 -13.35 14.18
CA PHE A 477 13.15 -12.43 13.86
C PHE A 477 14.38 -13.18 13.31
N MET A 478 14.80 -14.27 13.96
CA MET A 478 15.88 -15.13 13.48
C MET A 478 15.54 -15.75 12.12
N PHE A 479 14.30 -16.16 11.90
CA PHE A 479 13.86 -16.69 10.60
C PHE A 479 14.00 -15.64 9.50
N ILE A 480 13.44 -14.43 9.66
CA ILE A 480 13.56 -13.40 8.60
C ILE A 480 15.02 -13.01 8.34
N MET A 481 15.87 -13.01 9.38
CA MET A 481 17.29 -12.72 9.24
C MET A 481 18.08 -13.85 8.57
N SER A 482 17.65 -15.11 8.72
CA SER A 482 18.24 -16.24 7.99
C SER A 482 17.98 -16.18 6.48
N VAL A 483 16.84 -15.62 6.07
CA VAL A 483 16.50 -15.37 4.66
C VAL A 483 17.28 -14.18 4.11
N ALA A 484 17.48 -13.15 4.94
CA ALA A 484 18.16 -11.91 4.56
C ALA A 484 19.70 -12.03 4.52
N ALA A 485 20.28 -12.81 5.42
CA ALA A 485 21.71 -13.03 5.51
C ALA A 485 21.97 -14.54 5.67
N PRO A 486 21.84 -15.32 4.58
CA PRO A 486 22.06 -16.75 4.64
C PRO A 486 23.49 -17.04 5.11
N GLN A 487 23.64 -18.00 6.02
CA GLN A 487 24.96 -18.38 6.56
C GLN A 487 25.89 -18.94 5.48
N ASN A 488 25.34 -19.43 4.36
CA ASN A 488 26.07 -19.96 3.21
C ASN A 488 25.78 -19.12 1.96
N ALA A 489 26.83 -18.68 1.27
CA ALA A 489 26.71 -17.87 0.04
C ALA A 489 26.02 -18.57 -1.14
N TRP A 490 25.81 -19.90 -1.06
CA TRP A 490 25.21 -20.73 -2.11
C TRP A 490 23.72 -21.03 -1.91
N THR A 491 23.14 -20.67 -0.77
CA THR A 491 21.71 -20.90 -0.50
C THR A 491 20.91 -19.65 -0.85
N THR A 492 20.20 -19.68 -1.97
CA THR A 492 19.23 -18.66 -2.35
C THR A 492 17.88 -19.02 -1.73
N ALA A 493 17.25 -18.11 -0.99
CA ALA A 493 15.95 -18.35 -0.38
C ALA A 493 14.87 -18.62 -1.44
N GLU A 494 14.01 -19.60 -1.21
CA GLU A 494 12.94 -19.97 -2.14
C GLU A 494 11.73 -19.03 -1.99
N ASP A 495 10.84 -18.99 -2.98
CA ASP A 495 9.60 -18.19 -2.95
C ASP A 495 8.75 -18.47 -1.69
N ARG A 496 8.79 -19.71 -1.19
CA ARG A 496 8.09 -20.13 0.03
C ARG A 496 8.67 -19.48 1.29
N ASP A 497 9.99 -19.32 1.36
CA ASP A 497 10.63 -18.65 2.49
C ASP A 497 10.23 -17.18 2.53
N TRP A 498 10.25 -16.52 1.37
CA TRP A 498 9.79 -15.14 1.23
C TRP A 498 8.30 -14.97 1.56
N GLN A 499 7.45 -15.92 1.16
CA GLN A 499 6.04 -15.91 1.56
C GLN A 499 5.89 -15.87 3.09
N LYS A 500 6.66 -16.70 3.80
CA LYS A 500 6.66 -16.71 5.27
C LYS A 500 7.25 -15.42 5.87
N VAL A 501 8.28 -14.84 5.24
CA VAL A 501 8.79 -13.51 5.63
C VAL A 501 7.68 -12.46 5.53
N TYR A 502 6.90 -12.43 4.45
CA TYR A 502 5.81 -11.47 4.30
C TYR A 502 4.70 -11.66 5.34
N GLU A 503 4.37 -12.91 5.70
CA GLU A 503 3.40 -13.21 6.75
C GLU A 503 3.87 -12.72 8.11
N ILE A 504 5.15 -12.96 8.46
CA ILE A 504 5.77 -12.51 9.71
C ILE A 504 5.82 -10.98 9.77
N VAL A 505 6.34 -10.33 8.74
CA VAL A 505 6.50 -8.86 8.70
C VAL A 505 5.13 -8.17 8.65
N GLY A 506 4.16 -8.74 7.93
CA GLY A 506 2.78 -8.26 7.92
C GLY A 506 2.09 -8.41 9.29
N ALA A 507 2.34 -9.51 10.01
CA ALA A 507 1.84 -9.69 11.38
C ALA A 507 2.47 -8.69 12.35
N ALA A 508 3.78 -8.44 12.23
CA ALA A 508 4.49 -7.43 13.01
C ALA A 508 3.94 -6.02 12.81
N HIS A 509 3.60 -5.64 11.56
CA HIS A 509 2.94 -4.35 11.30
C HIS A 509 1.59 -4.25 12.01
N ARG A 510 0.75 -5.30 11.96
CA ARG A 510 -0.53 -5.33 12.67
C ARG A 510 -0.33 -5.16 14.16
N GLU A 511 0.58 -5.93 14.74
CA GLU A 511 0.88 -5.88 16.16
C GLU A 511 1.44 -4.53 16.60
N MET A 512 2.28 -3.87 15.78
CA MET A 512 2.73 -2.49 16.02
C MET A 512 1.55 -1.52 16.12
N ILE A 513 0.59 -1.59 15.19
CA ILE A 513 -0.59 -0.72 15.20
C ILE A 513 -1.46 -1.00 16.44
N TYR A 514 -1.69 -2.27 16.78
CA TYR A 514 -2.43 -2.64 17.99
C TYR A 514 -1.71 -2.18 19.26
N ALA A 515 -0.37 -2.32 19.33
CA ALA A 515 0.43 -1.82 20.43
C ALA A 515 0.34 -0.30 20.61
N ARG A 516 0.32 0.47 19.50
CA ARG A 516 0.09 1.92 19.56
C ARG A 516 -1.28 2.26 20.12
N ARG A 517 -2.33 1.54 19.69
CA ARG A 517 -3.70 1.72 20.22
C ARG A 517 -3.75 1.42 21.72
N ARG A 518 -3.11 0.35 22.17
CA ARG A 518 -2.97 0.03 23.61
C ARG A 518 -2.22 1.12 24.38
N LYS A 519 -1.14 1.68 23.83
CA LYS A 519 -0.43 2.82 24.46
C LYS A 519 -1.30 4.07 24.58
N VAL A 520 -2.22 4.31 23.65
CA VAL A 520 -3.19 5.41 23.77
C VAL A 520 -4.13 5.15 24.95
N LEU A 521 -4.66 3.92 25.09
CA LEU A 521 -5.48 3.53 26.24
C LEU A 521 -4.70 3.68 27.57
N GLU A 522 -3.43 3.29 27.59
CA GLU A 522 -2.55 3.42 28.77
C GLU A 522 -2.31 4.89 29.17
N LYS A 523 -2.05 5.76 28.19
CA LYS A 523 -1.78 7.19 28.45
C LYS A 523 -2.99 7.91 29.05
N ASP A 524 -4.19 7.51 28.62
CA ASP A 524 -5.44 8.13 29.02
C ASP A 524 -6.03 7.51 30.30
N GLY A 525 -5.64 6.27 30.65
CA GLY A 525 -6.24 5.44 31.70
C GLY A 525 -5.74 5.65 33.13
N LYS A 526 -5.24 6.84 33.50
CA LYS A 526 -4.57 7.01 34.81
C LYS A 526 -5.46 6.95 36.06
N ARG A 527 -6.76 6.55 36.05
CA ARG A 527 -7.47 6.28 37.33
C ARG A 527 -8.77 5.43 37.44
N ALA A 528 -9.42 4.91 36.40
CA ALA A 528 -10.49 3.90 36.62
C ALA A 528 -10.79 3.07 35.36
N LEU A 529 -11.07 1.77 35.53
CA LEU A 529 -11.58 0.90 34.46
C LEU A 529 -12.84 1.50 33.80
N HIS A 530 -13.68 2.17 34.58
CA HIS A 530 -14.85 2.93 34.15
C HIS A 530 -14.57 3.88 32.97
N ASP A 531 -13.52 4.71 33.05
CA ASP A 531 -13.19 5.69 32.00
C ASP A 531 -12.75 5.01 30.70
N LEU A 532 -12.06 3.87 30.82
CA LEU A 532 -11.66 3.07 29.67
C LEU A 532 -12.87 2.42 29.01
N LEU A 533 -13.85 1.94 29.80
CA LEU A 533 -15.10 1.37 29.28
C LEU A 533 -15.91 2.42 28.52
N LEU A 534 -16.03 3.65 29.03
CA LEU A 534 -16.69 4.77 28.33
C LEU A 534 -16.09 4.97 26.94
N LYS A 535 -14.76 5.01 26.85
CA LYS A 535 -14.05 5.24 25.59
C LYS A 535 -14.16 4.07 24.61
N VAL A 536 -13.98 2.85 25.11
CA VAL A 536 -14.02 1.61 24.32
C VAL A 536 -15.43 1.34 23.78
N LEU A 537 -16.46 1.63 24.57
CA LEU A 537 -17.86 1.51 24.16
C LEU A 537 -18.32 2.73 23.35
N GLY A 538 -17.73 3.90 23.57
CA GLY A 538 -18.06 5.15 22.85
C GLY A 538 -19.29 5.81 23.42
N LEU A 539 -19.42 5.72 24.75
CA LEU A 539 -20.52 6.25 25.52
C LEU A 539 -20.03 7.46 26.30
N ASP A 540 -20.90 8.46 26.44
CA ASP A 540 -20.61 9.64 27.24
C ASP A 540 -20.78 9.36 28.75
N THR A 541 -21.62 8.39 29.12
CA THR A 541 -21.86 7.94 30.51
C THR A 541 -22.17 6.44 30.58
N ILE A 542 -21.85 5.81 31.72
CA ILE A 542 -22.18 4.41 32.07
C ILE A 542 -22.85 4.47 33.45
N GLU A 543 -24.04 3.89 33.56
CA GLU A 543 -24.78 3.82 34.84
C GLU A 543 -24.25 2.70 35.75
N ASP A 544 -23.82 1.58 35.16
CA ASP A 544 -23.32 0.40 35.86
C ASP A 544 -22.18 -0.27 35.05
N ASP A 545 -21.03 -0.46 35.70
CA ASP A 545 -19.87 -1.13 35.12
C ASP A 545 -20.20 -2.60 34.77
N ASP A 546 -21.02 -3.28 35.56
CA ASP A 546 -21.40 -4.68 35.29
C ASP A 546 -22.25 -4.78 34.01
N GLN A 547 -23.11 -3.78 33.74
CA GLN A 547 -23.87 -3.70 32.49
C GLN A 547 -22.97 -3.36 31.28
N ALA A 548 -22.02 -2.45 31.46
CA ALA A 548 -21.04 -2.11 30.42
C ALA A 548 -20.15 -3.32 30.06
N LEU A 549 -19.71 -4.08 31.07
CA LEU A 549 -18.94 -5.32 30.91
C LEU A 549 -19.74 -6.42 30.20
N ALA A 550 -21.04 -6.55 30.50
CA ALA A 550 -21.93 -7.46 29.78
C ALA A 550 -22.03 -7.08 28.29
N GLY A 551 -22.08 -5.78 27.98
CA GLY A 551 -22.09 -5.25 26.61
C GLY A 551 -20.86 -5.60 25.78
N LEU A 552 -19.70 -5.80 26.40
CA LEU A 552 -18.46 -6.20 25.70
C LEU A 552 -18.54 -7.60 25.07
N GLY A 553 -19.47 -8.46 25.50
CA GLY A 553 -19.64 -9.80 24.91
C GLY A 553 -20.09 -9.75 23.46
N ALA A 554 -20.90 -8.75 23.10
CA ALA A 554 -21.29 -8.49 21.72
C ALA A 554 -20.12 -7.99 20.86
N LEU A 555 -19.03 -7.54 21.48
CA LEU A 555 -17.79 -7.09 20.85
C LEU A 555 -16.72 -8.18 20.82
N GLY A 556 -17.11 -9.46 20.93
CA GLY A 556 -16.23 -10.61 20.68
C GLY A 556 -15.31 -10.99 21.84
N LEU A 557 -15.59 -10.53 23.07
CA LEU A 557 -14.86 -10.95 24.26
C LEU A 557 -15.32 -12.32 24.74
N THR A 558 -14.38 -13.11 25.28
CA THR A 558 -14.70 -14.38 25.92
C THR A 558 -15.33 -14.15 27.29
N LYS A 559 -16.08 -15.13 27.80
CA LYS A 559 -16.62 -15.08 29.18
C LYS A 559 -15.52 -14.98 30.24
N ALA A 560 -14.34 -15.57 29.97
CA ALA A 560 -13.18 -15.46 30.85
C ALA A 560 -12.69 -14.01 30.91
N ASP A 561 -12.49 -13.37 29.76
CA ASP A 561 -12.04 -11.98 29.70
C ASP A 561 -13.04 -11.01 30.36
N GLN A 562 -14.34 -11.28 30.25
CA GLN A 562 -15.38 -10.52 30.96
C GLN A 562 -15.28 -10.68 32.47
N GLN A 563 -15.07 -11.91 32.96
CA GLN A 563 -14.90 -12.18 34.38
C GLN A 563 -13.65 -11.50 34.92
N ASP A 564 -12.54 -11.59 34.19
CA ASP A 564 -11.29 -10.93 34.56
C ASP A 564 -11.45 -9.41 34.70
N LEU A 565 -12.16 -8.77 33.75
CA LEU A 565 -12.44 -7.33 33.85
C LEU A 565 -13.38 -7.00 35.03
N ALA A 566 -14.34 -7.87 35.35
CA ALA A 566 -15.22 -7.70 36.51
C ALA A 566 -14.44 -7.83 37.84
N ASP A 567 -13.47 -8.73 37.90
CA ASP A 567 -12.61 -8.91 39.08
C ASP A 567 -11.68 -7.71 39.28
N VAL A 568 -11.20 -7.12 38.17
CA VAL A 568 -10.46 -5.84 38.18
C VAL A 568 -11.33 -4.69 38.68
N ALA A 569 -12.59 -4.60 38.23
CA ALA A 569 -13.54 -3.59 38.70
C ALA A 569 -13.78 -3.67 40.22
N ARG A 570 -13.71 -4.88 40.79
CA ARG A 570 -13.96 -5.17 42.21
C ARG A 570 -12.72 -5.11 43.10
N THR A 571 -11.55 -4.74 42.56
CA THR A 571 -10.27 -4.55 43.29
C THR A 571 -9.77 -5.78 44.08
N ILE A 572 -10.00 -7.00 43.58
CA ILE A 572 -9.73 -8.23 44.33
C ILE A 572 -8.24 -8.68 44.27
N GLU A 573 -7.46 -8.28 43.25
CA GLU A 573 -6.06 -8.74 43.07
C GLU A 573 -5.12 -7.69 42.43
N PRO A 574 -3.77 -7.85 42.56
CA PRO A 574 -2.82 -7.07 41.78
C PRO A 574 -3.06 -7.26 40.27
N THR A 575 -3.62 -6.23 39.66
CA THR A 575 -4.12 -6.27 38.27
C THR A 575 -3.01 -6.19 37.23
N ASP A 576 -2.94 -7.17 36.32
CA ASP A 576 -2.15 -7.07 35.09
C ASP A 576 -2.82 -6.12 34.09
N TRP A 577 -2.52 -4.83 34.23
CA TRP A 577 -3.01 -3.79 33.32
C TRP A 577 -2.62 -4.02 31.85
N GLY A 578 -1.49 -4.69 31.59
CA GLY A 578 -1.09 -5.05 30.23
C GLY A 578 -2.11 -5.98 29.56
N ARG A 579 -2.65 -6.94 30.32
CA ARG A 579 -3.75 -7.79 29.86
C ARG A 579 -5.06 -7.02 29.69
N VAL A 580 -5.40 -6.14 30.64
CA VAL A 580 -6.60 -5.28 30.55
C VAL A 580 -6.60 -4.46 29.25
N TYR A 581 -5.49 -3.78 28.93
CA TYR A 581 -5.40 -2.99 27.70
C TYR A 581 -5.52 -3.83 26.43
N ARG A 582 -5.01 -5.07 26.42
CA ARG A 582 -5.19 -5.99 25.28
C ARG A 582 -6.67 -6.36 25.08
N ILE A 583 -7.36 -6.73 26.15
CA ILE A 583 -8.78 -7.11 26.09
C ILE A 583 -9.63 -5.93 25.59
N LEU A 584 -9.40 -4.74 26.15
CA LEU A 584 -10.15 -3.54 25.80
C LEU A 584 -9.86 -3.04 24.37
N GLU A 585 -8.62 -3.18 23.89
CA GLU A 585 -8.28 -2.82 22.51
C GLU A 585 -8.99 -3.74 21.51
N ILE A 586 -9.11 -5.04 21.79
CA ILE A 586 -9.88 -5.98 20.96
C ILE A 586 -11.35 -5.58 20.90
N ALA A 587 -11.97 -5.26 22.04
CA ALA A 587 -13.35 -4.77 22.09
C ALA A 587 -13.52 -3.52 21.23
N GLN A 588 -12.62 -2.54 21.39
CA GLN A 588 -12.65 -1.28 20.67
C GLN A 588 -12.54 -1.51 19.15
N ARG A 589 -11.64 -2.39 18.73
CA ARG A 589 -11.40 -2.74 17.33
C ARG A 589 -12.64 -3.37 16.68
N ASN A 590 -13.30 -4.26 17.41
CA ASN A 590 -14.52 -4.93 16.95
C ASN A 590 -15.70 -3.95 16.84
N ARG A 591 -15.85 -3.02 17.81
CA ARG A 591 -16.85 -1.94 17.73
C ARG A 591 -16.65 -1.05 16.51
N GLU A 592 -15.40 -0.66 16.24
CA GLU A 592 -15.04 0.24 15.13
C GLU A 592 -15.11 -0.44 13.75
N ASN A 593 -15.39 -1.75 13.68
CA ASN A 593 -15.25 -2.57 12.48
C ASN A 593 -13.88 -2.34 11.81
N PHE A 594 -12.84 -2.28 12.64
CA PHE A 594 -11.52 -1.85 12.23
C PHE A 594 -10.85 -2.95 11.39
N LYS A 595 -10.63 -2.62 10.11
CA LYS A 595 -9.98 -3.52 9.16
C LYS A 595 -8.52 -3.73 9.53
N ASP A 596 -8.03 -4.93 9.26
CA ASP A 596 -6.62 -5.25 9.51
C ASP A 596 -5.71 -4.28 8.75
N PRO A 597 -4.76 -3.63 9.44
CA PRO A 597 -3.91 -2.63 8.81
C PRO A 597 -2.92 -3.33 7.88
N VAL A 598 -2.74 -2.73 6.70
CA VAL A 598 -1.82 -3.22 5.68
C VAL A 598 -0.61 -2.30 5.65
N ALA A 599 0.58 -2.90 5.73
CA ALA A 599 1.85 -2.21 5.59
C ALA A 599 2.04 -1.75 4.14
N GLU A 600 1.59 -0.54 3.84
CA GLU A 600 1.62 0.02 2.48
C GLU A 600 1.99 1.50 2.52
N LYS A 601 2.99 1.88 1.73
CA LYS A 601 3.31 3.27 1.43
C LYS A 601 2.60 3.66 0.14
N VAL A 602 1.81 4.74 0.21
CA VAL A 602 1.11 5.32 -0.93
C VAL A 602 1.86 6.54 -1.41
N GLU A 603 2.39 6.49 -2.63
CA GLU A 603 3.08 7.60 -3.29
C GLU A 603 2.22 8.15 -4.43
N TRP A 604 1.99 9.46 -4.41
CA TRP A 604 1.33 10.17 -5.49
C TRP A 604 2.40 10.65 -6.46
N ARG A 605 2.47 10.03 -7.64
CA ARG A 605 3.47 10.37 -8.65
C ARG A 605 2.98 11.54 -9.50
N ASN A 606 2.09 11.26 -10.43
CA ASN A 606 1.60 12.25 -11.38
C ASN A 606 0.09 12.39 -11.37
N LEU A 607 -0.34 13.57 -11.80
CA LEU A 607 -1.73 13.89 -12.04
C LEU A 607 -1.85 14.32 -13.50
N TYR A 608 -2.78 13.73 -14.22
CA TYR A 608 -3.09 14.07 -15.59
C TYR A 608 -4.53 14.54 -15.63
N ALA A 609 -4.76 15.80 -15.97
CA ALA A 609 -6.09 16.31 -16.21
C ALA A 609 -6.26 16.65 -17.69
N ALA A 610 -7.39 16.25 -18.26
CA ALA A 610 -7.84 16.72 -19.56
C ALA A 610 -9.13 17.51 -19.35
N ALA A 611 -9.07 18.81 -19.66
CA ALA A 611 -10.25 19.68 -19.61
C ALA A 611 -11.30 19.25 -20.65
N ASP A 612 -10.88 18.74 -21.80
CA ASP A 612 -11.76 18.05 -22.74
C ASP A 612 -11.23 16.64 -22.99
N ALA A 613 -11.86 15.65 -22.37
CA ALA A 613 -11.49 14.24 -22.50
C ALA A 613 -11.65 13.74 -23.95
N ARG A 614 -12.49 14.40 -24.77
CA ARG A 614 -12.71 14.03 -26.18
C ARG A 614 -11.55 14.42 -27.08
N ALA A 615 -10.74 15.40 -26.66
CA ALA A 615 -9.56 15.86 -27.39
C ALA A 615 -8.30 15.03 -27.09
N VAL A 616 -8.37 14.10 -26.12
CA VAL A 616 -7.26 13.22 -25.78
C VAL A 616 -7.15 12.15 -26.86
N LEU A 617 -6.11 12.23 -27.67
CA LEU A 617 -5.78 11.21 -28.66
C LEU A 617 -4.67 10.30 -28.13
N PRO A 618 -4.72 8.98 -28.39
CA PRO A 618 -3.61 8.10 -28.08
C PRO A 618 -2.37 8.55 -28.86
N GLN A 619 -1.27 8.74 -28.15
CA GLN A 619 0.02 9.07 -28.79
C GLN A 619 0.80 7.78 -29.06
N PRO A 620 1.49 7.66 -30.21
CA PRO A 620 2.40 6.54 -30.46
C PRO A 620 3.53 6.55 -29.42
N ALA A 621 4.00 5.37 -29.03
CA ALA A 621 5.14 5.26 -28.13
C ALA A 621 6.38 5.86 -28.80
N GLN A 622 7.14 6.70 -28.10
CA GLN A 622 8.35 7.35 -28.66
C GLN A 622 9.39 6.35 -29.20
N ALA A 623 9.39 5.11 -28.69
CA ALA A 623 10.26 4.04 -29.14
C ALA A 623 9.86 3.42 -30.50
N GLU A 624 8.60 3.58 -30.91
CA GLU A 624 8.05 3.00 -32.15
C GLU A 624 7.12 4.02 -32.85
N PRO A 625 7.69 5.04 -33.53
CA PRO A 625 6.90 6.08 -34.18
C PRO A 625 5.99 5.57 -35.32
N GLU A 626 6.24 4.36 -35.84
CA GLU A 626 5.39 3.70 -36.85
C GLU A 626 4.23 2.90 -36.23
N ALA A 627 4.20 2.71 -34.91
CA ALA A 627 3.12 2.00 -34.24
C ALA A 627 1.81 2.79 -34.32
N LEU A 628 0.71 2.08 -34.59
CA LEU A 628 -0.63 2.68 -34.56
C LEU A 628 -0.88 3.31 -33.17
N PRO A 629 -1.41 4.54 -33.10
CA PRO A 629 -1.73 5.17 -31.84
C PRO A 629 -2.76 4.31 -31.08
N ARG A 630 -2.36 3.83 -29.90
CA ARG A 630 -3.18 2.97 -29.04
C ARG A 630 -3.37 3.62 -27.67
N TRP A 631 -4.56 3.47 -27.12
CA TRP A 631 -4.80 3.81 -25.72
C TRP A 631 -3.94 2.91 -24.85
N LYS A 632 -3.34 3.50 -23.81
CA LYS A 632 -2.64 2.70 -22.80
C LYS A 632 -3.65 1.80 -22.10
N THR A 633 -3.22 0.59 -21.76
CA THR A 633 -3.98 -0.30 -20.89
C THR A 633 -4.12 0.32 -19.50
N PHE A 634 -5.25 0.05 -18.83
CA PHE A 634 -5.52 0.55 -17.48
C PHE A 634 -4.32 0.27 -16.54
N GLY A 635 -3.81 1.33 -15.90
CA GLY A 635 -2.70 1.25 -14.92
C GLY A 635 -1.30 1.59 -15.46
N CYS A 636 -1.11 1.72 -16.78
CA CYS A 636 0.19 2.14 -17.32
C CYS A 636 0.32 3.68 -17.31
N GLY A 637 1.06 4.23 -16.34
CA GLY A 637 1.40 5.66 -16.27
C GLY A 637 2.26 6.17 -17.45
N GLU A 638 2.50 7.48 -17.54
CA GLU A 638 3.57 8.00 -18.41
C GLU A 638 4.92 7.84 -17.72
N GLN A 639 5.64 6.76 -18.02
CA GLN A 639 7.09 6.74 -17.80
C GLN A 639 7.73 7.77 -18.74
N ARG A 640 8.01 8.97 -18.22
CA ARG A 640 8.78 9.98 -18.93
C ARG A 640 10.26 9.70 -18.71
N CYS A 641 10.95 9.13 -19.69
CA CYS A 641 12.39 8.85 -19.60
C CYS A 641 13.28 10.11 -19.76
N ALA A 642 12.70 11.31 -19.85
CA ALA A 642 13.42 12.56 -20.04
C ALA A 642 12.91 13.65 -19.09
N ALA A 643 13.84 14.41 -18.52
CA ALA A 643 13.60 15.50 -17.56
C ALA A 643 12.93 16.75 -18.17
N LEU A 644 12.48 16.70 -19.43
CA LEU A 644 11.75 17.76 -20.12
C LEU A 644 10.79 17.15 -21.16
N PRO A 645 9.61 17.77 -21.39
CA PRO A 645 9.08 18.97 -20.73
C PRO A 645 8.43 18.68 -19.37
N VAL A 646 8.54 19.63 -18.43
CA VAL A 646 7.90 19.57 -17.10
C VAL A 646 6.37 19.59 -17.27
N PRO A 647 5.61 18.64 -16.67
CA PRO A 647 4.17 18.68 -16.69
C PRO A 647 3.63 19.97 -16.06
N ALA A 648 2.56 20.52 -16.63
CA ALA A 648 1.89 21.68 -16.03
C ALA A 648 1.26 21.29 -14.68
N PRO A 649 1.32 22.16 -13.65
CA PRO A 649 0.62 21.93 -12.39
C PRO A 649 -0.90 21.86 -12.58
N VAL A 650 -1.51 20.78 -12.09
CA VAL A 650 -2.96 20.50 -12.25
C VAL A 650 -3.72 20.48 -10.93
N PHE A 651 -3.01 20.40 -9.81
CA PHE A 651 -3.59 20.37 -8.47
C PHE A 651 -3.14 21.56 -7.66
N GLY A 652 -4.03 22.11 -6.85
CA GLY A 652 -3.75 23.28 -6.04
C GLY A 652 -5.01 23.79 -5.36
N TRP A 653 -4.91 24.99 -4.82
CA TRP A 653 -6.02 25.69 -4.19
C TRP A 653 -5.98 27.15 -4.58
N ALA A 654 -7.14 27.81 -4.51
CA ALA A 654 -7.32 29.18 -4.94
C ALA A 654 -8.13 29.97 -3.91
N MET A 655 -7.86 31.26 -3.83
CA MET A 655 -8.62 32.21 -3.03
C MET A 655 -8.97 33.43 -3.90
N SER A 656 -10.22 33.87 -3.80
CA SER A 656 -10.70 35.10 -4.44
C SER A 656 -10.85 36.18 -3.38
N SER A 657 -10.37 37.40 -3.63
CA SER A 657 -10.57 38.51 -2.69
C SER A 657 -10.61 39.87 -3.41
N PRO A 658 -11.51 40.79 -3.02
CA PRO A 658 -11.49 42.16 -3.49
C PRO A 658 -10.15 42.87 -3.22
N LEU A 659 -9.43 42.49 -2.16
CA LEU A 659 -8.12 43.06 -1.83
C LEU A 659 -7.06 42.83 -2.91
N LEU A 660 -7.27 41.84 -3.78
CA LEU A 660 -6.40 41.57 -4.92
C LEU A 660 -6.70 42.50 -6.10
N ALA A 661 -7.79 43.28 -6.10
CA ALA A 661 -8.21 44.16 -7.21
C ALA A 661 -7.38 45.45 -7.25
N LEU A 662 -6.11 45.31 -7.62
CA LEU A 662 -5.13 46.40 -7.64
C LEU A 662 -4.55 46.56 -9.03
N ALA A 663 -4.70 47.76 -9.58
CA ALA A 663 -4.44 48.03 -10.99
C ALA A 663 -2.96 48.34 -11.32
N GLU A 664 -2.22 48.91 -10.38
CA GLU A 664 -0.89 49.47 -10.64
C GLU A 664 -0.04 49.53 -9.36
N GLY A 665 1.23 49.93 -9.52
CA GLY A 665 2.20 50.02 -8.43
C GLY A 665 2.87 48.70 -8.08
N LYS A 666 3.91 48.78 -7.24
CA LYS A 666 4.56 47.61 -6.66
C LYS A 666 3.67 47.03 -5.57
N ARG A 667 3.15 45.83 -5.80
CA ARG A 667 2.17 45.15 -4.92
C ARG A 667 2.86 44.06 -4.14
N THR A 668 2.81 44.13 -2.81
CA THR A 668 3.31 43.10 -1.91
C THR A 668 2.12 42.45 -1.21
N ILE A 669 1.93 41.15 -1.44
CA ILE A 669 0.83 40.37 -0.89
C ILE A 669 1.40 39.39 0.12
N ASN A 670 0.98 39.50 1.36
CA ASN A 670 1.35 38.59 2.44
C ASN A 670 0.14 37.72 2.79
N LEU A 671 0.21 36.44 2.46
CA LEU A 671 -0.80 35.42 2.75
C LEU A 671 -0.28 34.52 3.88
N THR A 672 -1.01 34.42 4.98
CA THR A 672 -0.68 33.54 6.12
C THR A 672 -1.78 32.52 6.33
N LEU A 673 -1.40 31.25 6.44
CA LEU A 673 -2.31 30.12 6.62
C LEU A 673 -1.99 29.44 7.94
N GLY A 674 -2.93 29.51 8.88
CA GLY A 674 -2.83 28.88 10.19
C GLY A 674 -3.46 27.50 10.20
N PHE A 675 -2.68 26.51 10.60
CA PHE A 675 -3.06 25.10 10.74
C PHE A 675 -3.00 24.67 12.20
N THR A 676 -3.68 23.56 12.52
CA THR A 676 -3.60 22.93 13.85
C THR A 676 -2.18 22.46 14.15
N ALA A 677 -1.64 22.73 15.35
CA ALA A 677 -0.30 22.28 15.76
C ALA A 677 -0.20 20.82 16.24
N ASP A 678 -1.26 20.01 16.09
CA ASP A 678 -1.19 18.58 16.39
C ASP A 678 -0.09 17.93 15.54
N PRO A 679 0.95 17.31 16.14
CA PRO A 679 2.01 16.63 15.39
C PRO A 679 1.52 15.53 14.45
N GLN A 680 0.32 14.98 14.68
CA GLN A 680 -0.30 14.02 13.74
C GLN A 680 -0.81 14.69 12.45
N CYS A 681 -1.16 15.97 12.53
CA CYS A 681 -1.70 16.77 11.44
C CYS A 681 -0.64 17.67 10.77
N PHE A 682 0.26 18.27 11.56
CA PHE A 682 1.31 19.19 11.13
C PHE A 682 2.69 18.68 11.55
N ASP A 683 3.36 17.96 10.65
CA ASP A 683 4.72 17.44 10.85
C ASP A 683 5.74 18.50 10.39
N ILE A 684 6.33 19.23 11.36
CA ILE A 684 7.23 20.34 11.07
C ILE A 684 8.48 19.91 10.29
N GLU A 685 9.00 18.70 10.52
CA GLU A 685 10.20 18.22 9.84
C GLU A 685 9.89 17.88 8.39
N LYS A 686 8.74 17.26 8.10
CA LYS A 686 8.32 16.99 6.71
C LYS A 686 7.97 18.27 5.95
N ILE A 687 7.37 19.25 6.63
CA ILE A 687 7.12 20.57 6.02
C ILE A 687 8.45 21.30 5.75
N ARG A 688 9.42 21.19 6.67
CA ARG A 688 10.77 21.72 6.48
C ARG A 688 11.47 21.06 5.30
N GLU A 689 11.47 19.74 5.21
CA GLU A 689 12.05 18.97 4.09
C GLU A 689 11.39 19.33 2.75
N LEU A 690 10.08 19.60 2.75
CA LEU A 690 9.33 20.01 1.57
C LEU A 690 9.71 21.42 1.09
N LEU A 691 9.96 22.36 2.00
CA LEU A 691 10.18 23.79 1.67
C LEU A 691 11.68 24.17 1.60
N ALA A 692 12.54 23.46 2.33
CA ALA A 692 13.97 23.72 2.48
C ALA A 692 14.75 22.39 2.66
N PRO A 693 14.94 21.61 1.57
CA PRO A 693 15.59 20.28 1.63
C PRO A 693 17.09 20.32 1.98
N THR A 694 17.70 21.50 2.10
CA THR A 694 19.09 21.70 2.53
C THR A 694 19.14 22.71 3.68
N ASP A 695 19.90 22.40 4.76
CA ASP A 695 20.03 23.22 5.98
C ASP A 695 20.53 24.66 5.74
N THR A 696 21.03 24.97 4.54
CA THR A 696 21.52 26.29 4.14
C THR A 696 20.47 27.19 3.49
N ALA A 697 19.25 26.72 3.27
CA ALA A 697 18.29 27.40 2.39
C ALA A 697 16.95 27.74 3.05
N PRO A 698 16.90 28.59 4.10
CA PRO A 698 15.67 29.31 4.34
C PRO A 698 15.53 30.29 3.15
N SER A 699 14.48 30.16 2.34
CA SER A 699 14.08 31.10 1.28
C SER A 699 14.90 31.16 -0.04
N VAL A 700 15.15 30.03 -0.71
CA VAL A 700 15.53 30.03 -2.14
C VAL A 700 14.30 29.71 -3.02
N PRO A 701 13.81 30.64 -3.87
CA PRO A 701 12.62 30.44 -4.72
C PRO A 701 12.69 29.25 -5.69
N ALA A 702 13.90 28.78 -6.02
CA ALA A 702 14.15 27.67 -6.95
C ALA A 702 13.65 26.30 -6.45
N CYS A 703 13.46 26.13 -5.13
CA CYS A 703 12.99 24.88 -4.52
C CYS A 703 11.51 24.91 -4.12
N ASN A 704 10.76 25.94 -4.54
CA ASN A 704 9.37 26.13 -4.12
C ASN A 704 8.44 25.03 -4.69
N PRO A 705 7.73 24.25 -3.85
CA PRO A 705 6.78 23.24 -4.31
C PRO A 705 5.49 23.85 -4.88
N PHE A 706 5.26 25.16 -4.71
CA PHE A 706 4.09 25.87 -5.20
C PHE A 706 4.43 26.80 -6.38
N GLN A 707 3.63 26.72 -7.44
CA GLN A 707 3.50 27.73 -8.48
C GLN A 707 2.39 28.69 -8.07
N VAL A 708 2.76 29.93 -7.73
CA VAL A 708 1.81 30.98 -7.38
C VAL A 708 1.36 31.68 -8.64
N GLN A 709 0.06 31.75 -8.86
CA GLN A 709 -0.52 32.37 -10.05
C GLN A 709 -1.69 33.27 -9.70
N MET A 710 -1.90 34.30 -10.50
CA MET A 710 -2.90 35.33 -10.26
C MET A 710 -3.66 35.65 -11.54
N SER A 711 -4.94 36.00 -11.43
CA SER A 711 -5.80 36.24 -12.59
C SER A 711 -5.57 37.62 -13.21
N THR A 712 -5.37 37.65 -14.54
CA THR A 712 -5.19 38.88 -15.33
C THR A 712 -6.05 38.82 -16.59
N ALA A 713 -6.22 39.95 -17.29
CA ALA A 713 -7.05 39.99 -18.50
C ALA A 713 -6.57 39.02 -19.61
N LYS A 714 -5.28 38.67 -19.63
CA LYS A 714 -4.68 37.75 -20.62
C LYS A 714 -4.50 36.32 -20.10
N GLY A 715 -4.96 36.02 -18.88
CA GLY A 715 -4.80 34.72 -18.24
C GLY A 715 -4.01 34.77 -16.93
N TRP A 716 -3.48 33.62 -16.55
CA TRP A 716 -2.72 33.45 -15.30
C TRP A 716 -1.30 34.03 -15.40
N ILE A 717 -0.88 34.82 -14.42
CA ILE A 717 0.48 35.35 -14.32
C ILE A 717 1.19 34.85 -13.06
N GLU A 718 2.50 34.61 -13.15
CA GLU A 718 3.36 34.39 -11.98
C GLU A 718 3.92 35.73 -11.46
N PRO A 719 3.98 35.94 -10.14
CA PRO A 719 4.55 37.16 -9.55
C PRO A 719 6.07 37.25 -9.77
N GLN A 720 6.63 38.44 -9.62
CA GLN A 720 8.07 38.68 -9.72
C GLN A 720 8.87 37.84 -8.71
N SER A 721 8.39 37.73 -7.48
CA SER A 721 8.99 36.86 -6.46
C SER A 721 7.96 36.26 -5.52
N VAL A 722 8.30 35.09 -4.99
CA VAL A 722 7.55 34.37 -3.95
C VAL A 722 8.54 33.90 -2.91
N GLU A 723 8.34 34.33 -1.67
CA GLU A 723 9.03 33.83 -0.49
C GLU A 723 8.03 33.01 0.33
N ILE A 724 8.43 31.81 0.74
CA ILE A 724 7.64 30.96 1.63
C ILE A 724 8.42 30.75 2.91
N THR A 725 7.78 31.03 4.04
CA THR A 725 8.33 30.78 5.37
C THR A 725 7.33 30.01 6.23
N TRP A 726 7.83 29.38 7.29
CA TRP A 726 7.03 28.67 8.29
C TRP A 726 7.49 29.10 9.68
N ASN A 727 6.56 29.35 10.61
CA ASN A 727 6.92 29.68 11.99
C ASN A 727 5.83 29.34 13.02
N GLU A 728 6.18 29.52 14.29
CA GLU A 728 5.22 29.72 15.38
C GLU A 728 4.60 31.13 15.24
N PRO A 729 3.27 31.25 15.13
CA PRO A 729 2.65 32.50 14.72
C PRO A 729 2.87 33.62 15.73
N ALA A 730 3.54 34.70 15.30
CA ALA A 730 3.38 36.02 15.91
C ALA A 730 2.14 36.69 15.29
N MET A 731 0.95 36.23 15.65
CA MET A 731 -0.30 36.87 15.24
C MET A 731 -0.49 38.13 16.12
N HIS A 732 -0.18 39.30 15.58
CA HIS A 732 -0.19 40.60 16.29
C HIS A 732 -1.62 41.15 16.55
N TYR A 733 -2.64 40.31 16.74
CA TYR A 733 -4.04 40.74 16.94
C TYR A 733 -4.79 39.76 17.86
N PRO A 734 -5.82 40.19 18.61
CA PRO A 734 -6.58 39.32 19.50
C PRO A 734 -7.10 38.05 18.83
N PRO A 735 -6.99 36.89 19.51
CA PRO A 735 -7.48 35.61 19.03
C PRO A 735 -9.01 35.65 18.83
N PRO A 736 -9.57 34.89 17.86
CA PRO A 736 -11.01 34.63 17.82
C PRO A 736 -11.47 34.03 19.15
N PRO A 737 -12.75 34.20 19.53
CA PRO A 737 -13.35 33.39 20.58
C PRO A 737 -13.08 31.90 20.26
N ASP A 738 -12.64 31.14 21.26
CA ASP A 738 -12.44 29.68 21.18
C ASP A 738 -11.22 29.18 20.36
N VAL A 739 -10.37 30.05 19.78
CA VAL A 739 -9.16 29.62 19.05
C VAL A 739 -7.88 30.09 19.75
N ASP A 740 -7.18 29.14 20.36
CA ASP A 740 -5.85 29.36 20.96
C ASP A 740 -4.77 29.46 19.87
N ILE A 741 -4.47 30.69 19.45
CA ILE A 741 -3.48 31.01 18.40
C ILE A 741 -2.06 30.56 18.74
N THR A 742 -1.73 30.34 20.02
CA THR A 742 -0.40 29.84 20.43
C THR A 742 -0.19 28.38 20.03
N LYS A 743 -1.28 27.66 19.74
CA LYS A 743 -1.31 26.27 19.28
C LYS A 743 -1.54 26.14 17.77
N LEU A 744 -1.27 27.19 17.01
CA LEU A 744 -1.29 27.12 15.55
C LEU A 744 0.14 27.03 15.00
N ARG A 745 0.26 26.48 13.80
CA ARG A 745 1.47 26.51 12.96
C ARG A 745 1.11 27.16 11.64
N ALA A 746 2.00 28.00 11.11
CA ALA A 746 1.67 28.81 9.94
C ALA A 746 2.58 28.54 8.74
N LEU A 747 1.96 28.56 7.55
CA LEU A 747 2.68 28.78 6.28
C LEU A 747 2.42 30.21 5.83
N MET A 748 3.49 30.93 5.54
CA MET A 748 3.48 32.34 5.17
C MET A 748 4.03 32.50 3.76
N PHE A 749 3.30 33.19 2.90
CA PHE A 749 3.65 33.47 1.52
C PHE A 749 3.77 34.99 1.38
N ARG A 750 4.95 35.45 0.98
CA ARG A 750 5.17 36.84 0.60
C ARG A 750 5.40 36.90 -0.90
N VAL A 751 4.44 37.52 -1.58
CA VAL A 751 4.34 37.58 -3.03
C VAL A 751 4.53 39.02 -3.48
N VAL A 752 5.43 39.27 -4.44
CA VAL A 752 5.70 40.62 -4.93
C VAL A 752 5.40 40.70 -6.43
N LEU A 753 4.58 41.65 -6.83
CA LEU A 753 4.39 42.05 -8.22
C LEU A 753 5.10 43.36 -8.50
N SER A 754 5.84 43.42 -9.61
CA SER A 754 6.48 44.65 -10.08
C SER A 754 5.44 45.62 -10.66
N GLU A 755 5.85 46.87 -10.89
CA GLU A 755 5.00 47.90 -11.49
C GLU A 755 4.61 47.54 -12.94
N ASP A 756 5.47 46.82 -13.66
CA ASP A 756 5.25 46.42 -15.06
C ASP A 756 4.28 45.24 -15.22
N GLN A 757 3.96 44.53 -14.14
CA GLN A 757 3.04 43.40 -14.21
C GLN A 757 1.59 43.89 -14.32
N PRO A 758 0.75 43.26 -15.17
CA PRO A 758 -0.61 43.72 -15.46
C PRO A 758 -1.51 43.82 -14.21
N PRO A 759 -2.61 44.59 -14.31
CA PRO A 759 -3.69 44.59 -13.33
C PRO A 759 -4.22 43.19 -13.06
N LEU A 760 -4.55 42.95 -11.80
CA LEU A 760 -5.25 41.75 -11.39
C LEU A 760 -6.75 41.96 -11.59
N VAL A 761 -7.42 41.04 -12.29
CA VAL A 761 -8.82 41.20 -12.69
C VAL A 761 -9.64 39.94 -12.35
N PRO A 762 -10.97 40.05 -12.25
CA PRO A 762 -11.85 38.89 -12.11
C PRO A 762 -11.62 37.87 -13.24
N PRO A 763 -11.43 36.57 -12.92
CA PRO A 763 -11.26 35.54 -13.92
C PRO A 763 -12.57 35.25 -14.67
N THR A 764 -12.43 34.80 -15.91
CA THR A 764 -13.55 34.37 -16.77
C THR A 764 -13.40 32.90 -17.15
N LEU A 765 -14.53 32.21 -17.34
CA LEU A 765 -14.53 30.78 -17.69
C LEU A 765 -13.72 30.50 -18.96
N ALA A 766 -13.85 31.37 -19.98
CA ALA A 766 -13.18 31.21 -21.27
C ALA A 766 -11.65 31.32 -21.21
N VAL A 767 -11.10 32.16 -20.33
CA VAL A 767 -9.65 32.43 -20.26
C VAL A 767 -8.99 31.63 -19.14
N HIS A 768 -9.69 31.47 -18.01
CA HIS A 768 -9.10 30.95 -16.77
C HIS A 768 -9.65 29.58 -16.38
N GLY A 769 -10.76 29.14 -16.95
CA GLY A 769 -11.48 27.93 -16.56
C GLY A 769 -12.29 28.07 -15.26
N ILE A 770 -12.32 29.27 -14.67
CA ILE A 770 -13.13 29.61 -13.49
C ILE A 770 -13.72 31.00 -13.67
N GLU A 771 -14.85 31.27 -13.01
CA GLU A 771 -15.50 32.58 -13.02
C GLU A 771 -15.79 33.01 -11.58
N THR A 772 -15.26 34.17 -11.20
CA THR A 772 -15.49 34.78 -9.88
C THR A 772 -15.63 36.29 -10.04
N PRO A 773 -16.41 36.99 -9.18
CA PRO A 773 -16.64 38.44 -9.31
C PRO A 773 -15.41 39.28 -8.95
N VAL A 774 -14.41 38.69 -8.27
CA VAL A 774 -13.19 39.37 -7.81
C VAL A 774 -11.94 38.58 -8.24
N PRO A 775 -10.75 39.21 -8.27
CA PRO A 775 -9.53 38.54 -8.69
C PRO A 775 -9.14 37.36 -7.80
N VAL A 776 -8.37 36.44 -8.37
CA VAL A 776 -8.00 35.16 -7.76
C VAL A 776 -6.49 35.02 -7.67
N LEU A 777 -6.03 34.56 -6.51
CA LEU A 777 -4.69 34.02 -6.28
C LEU A 777 -4.81 32.51 -6.11
N ARG A 778 -4.01 31.74 -6.85
CA ARG A 778 -3.95 30.28 -6.74
C ARG A 778 -2.54 29.78 -6.45
N LEU A 779 -2.43 28.74 -5.64
CA LEU A 779 -1.20 28.03 -5.33
C LEU A 779 -1.31 26.60 -5.90
N MET A 780 -0.55 26.33 -6.96
CA MET A 780 -0.55 25.03 -7.65
C MET A 780 0.67 24.20 -7.24
N LEU A 781 0.52 22.90 -6.98
CA LEU A 781 1.66 22.03 -6.68
C LEU A 781 2.47 21.73 -7.94
N ARG A 782 3.75 22.11 -7.91
CA ARG A 782 4.70 21.85 -8.99
C ARG A 782 5.10 20.37 -9.02
N PRO A 783 5.04 19.71 -10.18
CA PRO A 783 5.69 18.41 -10.37
C PRO A 783 7.21 18.59 -10.29
N ILE A 784 7.88 17.80 -9.43
CA ILE A 784 9.34 17.82 -9.23
C ILE A 784 9.91 16.55 -9.85
N TRP A 785 11.03 16.66 -10.58
CA TRP A 785 11.70 15.48 -11.14
C TRP A 785 12.29 14.62 -10.01
N ASN A 786 11.92 13.33 -9.98
CA ASN A 786 12.55 12.33 -9.13
C ASN A 786 13.53 11.51 -9.97
N GLU A 787 14.84 11.64 -9.69
CA GLU A 787 15.89 10.92 -10.40
C GLU A 787 15.84 9.41 -10.17
N GLU A 788 15.49 8.96 -8.95
CA GLU A 788 15.47 7.53 -8.59
C GLU A 788 14.44 6.76 -9.42
N ASP A 789 13.26 7.35 -9.58
CA ASP A 789 12.14 6.75 -10.31
C ASP A 789 12.08 7.17 -11.79
N SER A 790 12.96 8.10 -12.22
CA SER A 790 12.95 8.69 -13.57
C SER A 790 11.55 9.17 -13.97
N CYS A 791 10.86 9.87 -13.08
CA CYS A 791 9.53 10.42 -13.32
C CYS A 791 9.30 11.71 -12.53
N TYR A 792 8.32 12.51 -12.94
CA TYR A 792 7.85 13.62 -12.12
C TYR A 792 7.01 13.10 -10.94
N VAL A 793 7.14 13.77 -9.80
CA VAL A 793 6.41 13.47 -8.55
C VAL A 793 5.82 14.76 -8.00
N THR A 794 4.55 14.72 -7.61
CA THR A 794 3.88 15.82 -6.91
C THR A 794 3.86 15.53 -5.41
N ARG A 795 4.64 16.28 -4.61
CA ARG A 795 4.81 16.05 -3.17
C ARG A 795 3.59 16.51 -2.34
N TYR A 796 2.44 15.89 -2.56
CA TYR A 796 1.19 16.19 -1.84
C TYR A 796 1.12 15.58 -0.44
N GLN A 797 1.78 14.43 -0.21
CA GLN A 797 1.61 13.64 1.01
C GLN A 797 1.91 14.41 2.31
N PRO A 798 2.98 15.24 2.43
CA PRO A 798 3.21 16.06 3.63
C PRO A 798 2.09 17.07 3.92
N LEU A 799 1.35 17.49 2.90
CA LEU A 799 0.26 18.48 3.00
C LEU A 799 -1.10 17.83 3.26
N SER A 800 -1.24 16.52 3.05
CA SER A 800 -2.53 15.81 3.03
C SER A 800 -3.27 15.78 4.36
N LYS A 801 -2.56 15.89 5.49
CA LYS A 801 -3.14 15.89 6.85
C LYS A 801 -3.31 17.29 7.45
N LEU A 802 -2.89 18.33 6.74
CA LEU A 802 -2.97 19.70 7.21
C LEU A 802 -4.44 20.13 7.31
N THR A 803 -4.85 20.57 8.51
CA THR A 803 -6.18 21.13 8.74
C THR A 803 -6.07 22.64 8.88
N LEU A 804 -6.55 23.36 7.85
CA LEU A 804 -6.55 24.82 7.82
C LEU A 804 -7.62 25.34 8.80
N ILE A 805 -7.22 26.19 9.73
CA ILE A 805 -8.09 26.84 10.71
C ILE A 805 -8.37 28.31 10.30
N ARG A 806 -7.36 28.99 9.75
CA ARG A 806 -7.46 30.43 9.44
C ARG A 806 -6.60 30.82 8.24
N ALA A 807 -7.09 31.77 7.44
CA ALA A 807 -6.30 32.47 6.44
C ALA A 807 -6.31 33.98 6.69
N ARG A 808 -5.16 34.63 6.49
CA ARG A 808 -4.98 36.09 6.56
C ARG A 808 -4.36 36.57 5.26
N LEU A 809 -4.94 37.61 4.67
CA LEU A 809 -4.42 38.26 3.47
C LEU A 809 -4.16 39.74 3.78
N VAL A 810 -2.92 40.18 3.57
CA VAL A 810 -2.53 41.59 3.67
C VAL A 810 -1.94 42.01 2.34
N VAL A 811 -2.39 43.14 1.80
CA VAL A 811 -1.84 43.69 0.57
C VAL A 811 -1.33 45.10 0.79
N ASP A 812 -0.07 45.32 0.44
CA ASP A 812 0.64 46.60 0.53
C ASP A 812 1.01 47.06 -0.88
N VAL A 813 0.61 48.27 -1.27
CA VAL A 813 0.93 48.85 -2.59
C VAL A 813 1.74 50.12 -2.43
N LYS A 814 2.81 50.24 -3.24
CA LYS A 814 3.64 51.45 -3.33
C LYS A 814 3.71 51.92 -4.78
N GLY A 815 3.81 53.25 -4.98
CA GLY A 815 3.97 53.83 -6.31
C GLY A 815 2.67 53.91 -7.13
N LEU A 816 1.52 54.09 -6.46
CA LEU A 816 0.25 54.35 -7.14
C LEU A 816 0.31 55.73 -7.82
N ALA A 817 -0.02 55.80 -9.11
CA ALA A 817 0.07 57.01 -9.93
C ALA A 817 -1.32 57.58 -10.30
N GLY A 818 -2.38 56.77 -10.19
CA GLY A 818 -3.76 57.06 -10.57
C GLY A 818 -4.74 57.14 -9.41
N LEU A 819 -4.27 57.34 -8.16
CA LEU A 819 -5.19 57.51 -7.03
C LEU A 819 -5.79 58.91 -7.02
N SER A 820 -7.03 59.06 -7.51
CA SER A 820 -7.79 60.31 -7.36
C SER A 820 -8.55 60.30 -6.03
N ILE A 821 -7.94 60.81 -4.96
CA ILE A 821 -8.66 61.11 -3.72
C ILE A 821 -9.40 62.42 -3.95
N ARG A 822 -10.73 62.36 -4.01
CA ARG A 822 -11.56 63.57 -4.06
C ARG A 822 -12.11 63.84 -2.67
N ASN A 823 -11.74 64.99 -2.13
CA ASN A 823 -12.42 65.64 -1.02
C ASN A 823 -13.14 66.87 -1.58
N ASP A 824 -14.31 67.17 -1.03
CA ASP A 824 -15.19 68.30 -1.32
C ASP A 824 -14.49 69.68 -1.42
N GLN A 825 -13.22 69.83 -1.00
CA GLN A 825 -12.50 71.11 -1.05
C GLN A 825 -11.14 71.18 -1.76
N SER A 826 -10.56 70.12 -2.36
CA SER A 826 -9.44 70.26 -3.32
C SER A 826 -8.97 68.96 -3.99
N ASN A 827 -8.36 69.09 -5.17
CA ASN A 827 -7.56 68.05 -5.84
C ASN A 827 -6.10 68.15 -5.37
N SER A 828 -5.63 67.17 -4.60
CA SER A 828 -4.20 67.02 -4.28
C SER A 828 -3.67 65.68 -4.78
N SER A 829 -2.64 65.70 -5.62
CA SER A 829 -1.87 64.51 -6.01
C SER A 829 -0.83 64.21 -4.92
N ILE A 830 -1.15 63.28 -4.03
CA ILE A 830 -0.20 62.70 -3.07
C ILE A 830 0.25 61.37 -3.65
N THR A 831 1.53 61.00 -3.52
CA THR A 831 2.01 59.64 -3.80
C THR A 831 1.65 58.74 -2.61
N PRO A 832 0.57 57.93 -2.66
CA PRO A 832 0.06 57.21 -1.52
C PRO A 832 0.63 55.79 -1.47
N GLY A 833 0.84 55.26 -0.26
CA GLY A 833 0.89 53.83 -0.01
C GLY A 833 -0.46 53.38 0.55
N ILE A 834 -1.02 52.28 0.04
CA ILE A 834 -2.27 51.69 0.55
C ILE A 834 -1.94 50.34 1.18
N ARG A 835 -2.47 50.10 2.38
CA ARG A 835 -2.41 48.80 3.07
C ARG A 835 -3.82 48.35 3.43
N ALA A 836 -4.21 47.15 2.97
CA ALA A 836 -5.52 46.57 3.25
C ALA A 836 -5.40 45.12 3.78
N CYS A 837 -6.33 44.69 4.63
CA CYS A 837 -6.30 43.38 5.31
C CYS A 837 -7.69 42.74 5.37
N ALA A 838 -7.78 41.41 5.17
CA ALA A 838 -9.01 40.63 5.28
C ALA A 838 -8.80 39.26 5.94
N TRP A 839 -9.90 38.68 6.46
CA TRP A 839 -9.94 37.45 7.26
C TRP A 839 -11.01 36.47 6.79
N VAL A 840 -10.75 35.17 6.92
CA VAL A 840 -11.75 34.11 6.68
C VAL A 840 -11.58 33.00 7.72
N GLY A 841 -12.69 32.57 8.37
CA GLY A 841 -12.75 31.38 9.22
C GLY A 841 -13.05 30.13 8.40
N ALA A 842 -12.34 29.02 8.63
CA ALA A 842 -12.46 27.82 7.80
C ALA A 842 -13.51 26.83 8.35
N GLY A 843 -14.58 26.57 7.58
CA GLY A 843 -15.37 25.33 7.68
C GLY A 843 -14.73 24.19 6.88
N ARG A 844 -15.05 22.92 7.19
CA ARG A 844 -14.43 21.72 6.60
C ARG A 844 -14.27 21.82 5.07
N LEU A 845 -13.02 21.73 4.60
CA LEU A 845 -12.62 21.71 3.18
C LEU A 845 -13.26 20.50 2.47
N ARG A 846 -14.21 20.75 1.56
CA ARG A 846 -14.67 19.79 0.54
C ARG A 846 -14.16 20.24 -0.84
N SER A 847 -13.84 19.26 -1.69
CA SER A 847 -13.38 19.45 -3.06
C SER A 847 -14.39 20.26 -3.89
N LEU A 848 -13.86 21.10 -4.78
CA LEU A 848 -14.59 21.93 -5.74
C LEU A 848 -15.60 21.14 -6.58
N ALA A 849 -16.85 21.14 -6.14
CA ALA A 849 -18.03 21.20 -6.96
C ALA A 849 -19.17 21.71 -6.06
N GLU A 850 -19.73 22.86 -6.41
CA GLU A 850 -20.94 23.46 -5.86
C GLU A 850 -20.81 24.27 -4.55
N HIS A 851 -21.17 25.56 -4.67
CA HIS A 851 -21.46 26.59 -3.65
C HIS A 851 -20.28 27.06 -2.78
N ALA A 852 -19.78 28.26 -3.09
CA ALA A 852 -18.93 29.05 -2.21
C ALA A 852 -19.73 29.50 -0.97
N PRO A 853 -19.24 29.32 0.26
CA PRO A 853 -19.88 29.88 1.45
C PRO A 853 -19.74 31.40 1.46
N GLU A 854 -20.79 32.09 1.94
CA GLU A 854 -20.81 33.54 2.16
C GLU A 854 -19.64 34.00 3.04
N VAL A 855 -19.00 35.10 2.63
CA VAL A 855 -17.95 35.78 3.39
C VAL A 855 -18.63 36.83 4.27
N SER A 856 -18.69 36.59 5.58
CA SER A 856 -19.05 37.62 6.57
C SER A 856 -17.80 38.42 6.96
N VAL A 857 -17.82 39.71 6.65
CA VAL A 857 -16.80 40.69 7.06
C VAL A 857 -17.21 41.24 8.44
N GLU A 858 -16.40 41.00 9.47
CA GLU A 858 -16.60 41.59 10.80
C GLU A 858 -15.51 42.63 11.11
N GLY A 859 -15.94 43.88 11.37
CA GLY A 859 -15.41 44.78 12.40
C GLY A 859 -14.03 45.44 12.23
N ILE A 860 -14.01 46.77 12.39
CA ILE A 860 -12.85 47.67 12.50
C ILE A 860 -12.51 47.87 14.00
N ASP A 861 -11.23 47.89 14.37
CA ASP A 861 -10.72 48.25 15.70
C ASP A 861 -10.14 49.69 15.65
N PRO A 862 -10.64 50.68 16.44
CA PRO A 862 -10.24 52.08 16.30
C PRO A 862 -9.04 52.53 17.13
N ASP A 863 -8.47 51.72 18.03
CA ASP A 863 -7.48 52.22 19.00
C ASP A 863 -6.06 51.66 18.78
N GLY A 864 -5.22 52.45 18.10
CA GLY A 864 -3.80 52.16 17.97
C GLY A 864 -3.05 53.00 16.94
N PHE A 865 -3.18 54.34 17.00
CA PHE A 865 -2.44 55.25 16.13
C PHE A 865 -1.53 56.18 16.93
N ASP A 866 -0.22 55.91 16.89
CA ASP A 866 0.80 56.92 17.15
C ASP A 866 1.65 57.11 15.89
N GLY A 867 1.97 58.36 15.59
CA GLY A 867 2.12 58.90 14.24
C GLY A 867 3.21 58.29 13.33
N GLN A 868 2.80 57.88 12.13
CA GLN A 868 3.42 58.28 10.86
C GLN A 868 2.47 57.96 9.68
N GLN A 869 2.32 58.94 8.79
CA GLN A 869 1.28 59.05 7.79
C GLN A 869 1.22 57.85 6.80
N GLY A 870 0.07 57.19 6.75
CA GLY A 870 -0.32 56.20 5.75
C GLY A 870 -1.84 56.21 5.64
N LEU A 871 -2.35 56.40 4.43
CA LEU A 871 -3.75 56.72 4.15
C LEU A 871 -4.60 55.44 4.19
N VAL A 872 -5.52 55.34 5.15
CA VAL A 872 -6.57 54.31 5.19
C VAL A 872 -7.69 54.78 4.25
N VAL A 873 -7.96 54.01 3.20
CA VAL A 873 -9.11 54.25 2.31
C VAL A 873 -10.19 53.24 2.69
N ASP A 874 -11.27 53.75 3.29
CA ASP A 874 -12.55 53.04 3.36
C ASP A 874 -13.10 52.89 1.95
N ILE A 875 -13.42 51.66 1.56
CA ILE A 875 -14.28 51.37 0.42
C ILE A 875 -15.39 50.47 0.95
N GLU A 876 -16.58 51.05 1.13
CA GLU A 876 -17.84 50.31 1.23
C GLU A 876 -18.04 49.43 -0.01
N LEU A 877 -18.43 48.17 0.19
CA LEU A 877 -18.99 47.28 -0.83
C LEU A 877 -20.44 46.96 -0.47
#